data_AF-A0A821BSE2-F1
#
_entry.id   AF-A0A821BSE2-F1
#
_cell.length_a   1.000
_cell.length_b   1.000
_cell.length_c   1.000
_cell.angle_alpha   90.00
_cell.angle_beta   90.00
_cell.angle_gamma   90.00
#
_symmetry.space_group_name_H-M   'P 1'
#
loop_
_entity.id
_entity.type
_entity.pdbx_description
1 polymer ?
#
loop_
_entity_poly.entity_id
_entity_poly.type
_entity_poly.pdbx_seq_one_letter_code
_entity_poly.pdbx_strand_id
1 'polypeptide(L)'
;DMRVEVLNHQRIVDFLNESLQQEANIDLTSIDYMEKIKQINIDWIRIKSLISARIDTLEQLNDQFNEFDQTVRTLSDWVQEQTSDLDFMRSRNMEAVAKDNLRKCDEIAYQLTSKQQVLTSLKSYSNRISSTSTTFHISDQDGTIQNLRHMLDHLSPSIEQLKLKSKSILSDWQEYNRVLLQMEKIIREGEADIDRIQTSAMNVETYEMSTRKAQEHLQVMELRRRDLDQIASQGRQLSSQCDGQTSIKINEITHRIQQQWATVEQRLQEIIRPSREIVDNWRQFNSSYVNLLDRLGELEARWYTIQREKFTSDIESLLDKTKDFQQRLQQLDNEITRLYERAQKLSNHLPPIVAKKIDTQYSVIKNQYAELCTLHDKLQTDSNELKQREKIYLDHLNELTQAINQVQIAFKSQQLTDENEINNLKQLNELHTLLLSKHDLIERLNSNEFILYFKRAKHLHEVMIEYSHSIELIKNRIKQLEINQYNKFNFDKRCQKWNDYIQAIEQNLAVIQLNLRTNYHGLLEIDTNLSNTINDFNQRQQELIQLINEGKQLIEQNLIIDHHTFTKLEQRWQTIMKAILNKQQEVKDIIKLWLSYQNYLESYYRLLKSKYELEQEQLQSPTIALINQIKQGNYLSATQNEELKNLLEKIYETNRRLIAHSDVKTQTILEKEWNDLQRSANEIDINIKQRSETLITLLVRYNELDRALDNLSISIKSIRTLQQQSTEELDQFILQCQSKDRELTQHRHELQRLRQTITEISPELHSDDINQLMQKLNLLEIQWTDTERIVRTLIDNLTKKRSEYHDFEHKCKRLIEWFEHFIDTELNHRIDGLTLEASLDILKTEIRNLLGDKRRYVNDLIIAARVLQTHITDQLQLQTLKQQTDRLEQTLNTTEEHVEKRIKRTEMVLIIYHDFEQGLEKLRSWMDTIETH
;
A
#
# COMPACT_ATOMS: atom_id res chain seq x y z
N ASP A 1 -38.07 -48.48 93.49
CA ASP A 1 -38.90 -49.31 94.39
C ASP A 1 -38.11 -50.28 95.26
N MET A 2 -37.29 -51.19 94.72
CA MET A 2 -36.51 -52.14 95.55
C MET A 2 -35.55 -51.48 96.58
N ARG A 3 -34.89 -50.35 96.24
CA ARG A 3 -34.07 -49.59 97.22
C ARG A 3 -34.88 -49.12 98.44
N VAL A 4 -36.14 -48.74 98.23
CA VAL A 4 -37.05 -48.25 99.27
C VAL A 4 -37.53 -49.41 100.14
N GLU A 5 -37.86 -50.56 99.54
CA GLU A 5 -38.18 -51.77 100.29
C GLU A 5 -36.99 -52.29 101.10
N VAL A 6 -35.77 -52.26 100.55
CA VAL A 6 -34.57 -52.65 101.29
C VAL A 6 -34.34 -51.74 102.49
N LEU A 7 -34.55 -50.43 102.34
CA LEU A 7 -34.49 -49.47 103.46
C LEU A 7 -35.57 -49.74 104.52
N ASN A 8 -36.79 -50.10 104.12
CA ASN A 8 -37.87 -50.43 105.04
C ASN A 8 -37.62 -51.73 105.80
N HIS A 9 -37.13 -52.78 105.14
CA HIS A 9 -36.78 -54.04 105.80
C HIS A 9 -35.51 -53.92 106.67
N GLN A 10 -34.55 -53.06 106.30
CA GLN A 10 -33.41 -52.71 107.15
C GLN A 10 -33.90 -52.12 108.48
N ARG A 11 -34.89 -51.21 108.46
CA ARG A 11 -35.49 -50.65 109.68
C ARG A 11 -36.17 -51.70 110.57
N ILE A 12 -36.77 -52.73 109.98
CA ILE A 12 -37.38 -53.85 110.72
C ILE A 12 -36.30 -54.73 111.39
N VAL A 13 -35.20 -54.98 110.69
CA VAL A 13 -34.05 -55.73 111.24
C VAL A 13 -33.35 -54.94 112.34
N ASP A 14 -33.19 -53.62 112.17
CA ASP A 14 -32.63 -52.74 113.19
C ASP A 14 -33.52 -52.71 114.45
N PHE A 15 -34.85 -52.67 114.29
CA PHE A 15 -35.82 -52.78 115.39
C PHE A 15 -35.72 -54.12 116.16
N LEU A 16 -35.55 -55.25 115.46
CA LEU A 16 -35.34 -56.57 116.08
C LEU A 16 -34.02 -56.65 116.86
N ASN A 17 -32.96 -55.98 116.38
CA ASN A 17 -31.67 -55.91 117.06
C ASN A 17 -31.70 -55.00 118.30
N GLU A 18 -32.42 -53.86 118.24
CA GLU A 18 -32.62 -52.96 119.39
C GLU A 18 -33.47 -53.60 120.48
N SER A 19 -34.50 -54.38 120.12
CA SER A 19 -35.33 -55.14 121.08
C SER A 19 -34.50 -56.14 121.89
N LEU A 20 -33.44 -56.69 121.29
CA LEU A 20 -32.53 -57.65 121.91
C LEU A 20 -31.54 -57.01 122.91
N GLN A 21 -31.28 -55.72 122.79
CA GLN A 21 -30.42 -54.98 123.74
C GLN A 21 -31.17 -54.56 125.02
N GLN A 22 -32.51 -54.66 125.05
CA GLN A 22 -33.33 -54.26 126.21
C GLN A 22 -33.66 -55.41 127.18
N GLU A 23 -33.52 -56.69 126.79
CA GLU A 23 -33.79 -57.85 127.67
C GLU A 23 -32.50 -58.40 128.32
N ALA A 24 -32.14 -57.88 129.49
CA ALA A 24 -31.08 -58.41 130.35
C ALA A 24 -31.66 -59.36 131.42
N ASN A 25 -32.08 -60.57 131.02
CA ASN A 25 -32.21 -61.69 131.96
C ASN A 25 -32.15 -63.04 131.23
N ILE A 26 -31.18 -63.88 131.62
CA ILE A 26 -30.79 -65.09 130.90
C ILE A 26 -31.69 -66.25 131.30
N ASP A 27 -32.32 -66.89 130.31
CA ASP A 27 -32.99 -68.19 130.46
C ASP A 27 -32.65 -69.11 129.28
N LEU A 28 -32.70 -70.44 129.44
CA LEU A 28 -32.22 -71.44 128.45
C LEU A 28 -33.00 -71.45 127.12
N THR A 29 -34.16 -70.78 127.03
CA THR A 29 -34.93 -70.51 125.80
C THR A 29 -34.45 -69.26 125.03
N SER A 30 -33.57 -68.44 125.63
CA SER A 30 -33.03 -67.19 125.06
C SER A 30 -31.89 -67.42 124.06
N ILE A 31 -31.17 -68.54 124.14
CA ILE A 31 -30.09 -68.89 123.20
C ILE A 31 -30.65 -69.18 121.79
N ASP A 32 -31.76 -69.90 121.69
CA ASP A 32 -32.41 -70.25 120.41
C ASP A 32 -33.02 -69.01 119.70
N TYR A 33 -33.42 -67.99 120.47
CA TYR A 33 -33.90 -66.70 119.94
C TYR A 33 -32.75 -65.83 119.42
N MET A 34 -31.64 -65.74 120.16
CA MET A 34 -30.43 -65.04 119.71
C MET A 34 -29.79 -65.67 118.49
N GLU A 35 -29.82 -67.00 118.39
CA GLU A 35 -29.31 -67.72 117.23
C GLU A 35 -30.19 -67.49 115.99
N LYS A 36 -31.52 -67.41 116.16
CA LYS A 36 -32.46 -67.01 115.09
C LYS A 36 -32.27 -65.56 114.63
N ILE A 37 -32.06 -64.59 115.52
CA ILE A 37 -31.82 -63.19 115.12
C ILE A 37 -30.44 -63.02 114.47
N LYS A 38 -29.41 -63.73 114.96
CA LYS A 38 -28.11 -63.77 114.29
C LYS A 38 -28.22 -64.37 112.88
N GLN A 39 -29.01 -65.43 112.72
CA GLN A 39 -29.30 -66.04 111.43
C GLN A 39 -30.07 -65.07 110.51
N ILE A 40 -31.09 -64.37 111.02
CA ILE A 40 -31.83 -63.33 110.29
C ILE A 40 -30.91 -62.19 109.85
N ASN A 41 -29.98 -61.73 110.69
CA ASN A 41 -29.00 -60.71 110.31
C ASN A 41 -28.03 -61.18 109.21
N ILE A 42 -27.54 -62.42 109.31
CA ILE A 42 -26.68 -63.01 108.28
C ILE A 42 -27.45 -63.14 106.96
N ASP A 43 -28.68 -63.64 107.02
CA ASP A 43 -29.54 -63.78 105.85
C ASP A 43 -29.96 -62.42 105.29
N TRP A 44 -30.20 -61.41 106.13
CA TRP A 44 -30.50 -60.04 105.70
C TRP A 44 -29.29 -59.36 105.06
N ILE A 45 -28.09 -59.46 105.63
CA ILE A 45 -26.86 -58.95 105.01
C ILE A 45 -26.63 -59.64 103.66
N ARG A 46 -26.83 -60.97 103.60
CA ARG A 46 -26.73 -61.74 102.36
C ARG A 46 -27.76 -61.27 101.32
N ILE A 47 -29.03 -61.17 101.69
CA ILE A 47 -30.12 -60.70 100.80
C ILE A 47 -29.89 -59.25 100.37
N LYS A 48 -29.52 -58.35 101.29
CA LYS A 48 -29.20 -56.95 100.98
C LYS A 48 -28.00 -56.82 100.05
N SER A 49 -26.95 -57.62 100.24
CA SER A 49 -25.80 -57.64 99.35
C SER A 49 -26.16 -58.18 97.96
N LEU A 50 -27.02 -59.20 97.88
CA LEU A 50 -27.55 -59.74 96.63
C LEU A 50 -28.46 -58.74 95.91
N ILE A 51 -29.33 -58.04 96.63
CA ILE A 51 -30.21 -57.01 96.07
C ILE A 51 -29.40 -55.79 95.64
N SER A 52 -28.41 -55.34 96.42
CA SER A 52 -27.55 -54.20 96.05
C SER A 52 -26.71 -54.53 94.82
N ALA A 53 -26.08 -55.71 94.78
CA ALA A 53 -25.38 -56.19 93.59
C ALA A 53 -26.33 -56.29 92.38
N ARG A 54 -27.59 -56.70 92.58
CA ARG A 54 -28.60 -56.73 91.51
C ARG A 54 -28.98 -55.32 91.06
N ILE A 55 -29.12 -54.35 91.96
CA ILE A 55 -29.39 -52.95 91.63
C ILE A 55 -28.24 -52.34 90.84
N ASP A 56 -26.99 -52.53 91.28
CA ASP A 56 -25.80 -52.03 90.57
C ASP A 56 -25.72 -52.62 89.14
N THR A 57 -26.02 -53.92 88.97
CA THR A 57 -26.09 -54.52 87.63
C THR A 57 -27.22 -53.94 86.77
N LEU A 58 -28.36 -53.57 87.36
CA LEU A 58 -29.48 -52.97 86.65
C LEU A 58 -29.22 -51.50 86.27
N GLU A 59 -28.55 -50.73 87.14
CA GLU A 59 -28.11 -49.35 86.84
C GLU A 59 -27.05 -49.34 85.74
N GLN A 60 -26.06 -50.24 85.82
CA GLN A 60 -25.08 -50.41 84.76
C GLN A 60 -25.72 -50.81 83.43
N LEU A 61 -26.70 -51.72 83.42
CA LEU A 61 -27.45 -52.06 82.22
C LEU A 61 -28.25 -50.87 81.69
N ASN A 62 -28.90 -50.09 82.56
CA ASN A 62 -29.65 -48.89 82.17
C ASN A 62 -28.76 -47.82 81.52
N ASP A 63 -27.56 -47.59 82.05
CA ASP A 63 -26.59 -46.68 81.43
C ASP A 63 -26.13 -47.17 80.06
N GLN A 64 -25.91 -48.49 79.92
CA GLN A 64 -25.59 -49.10 78.63
C GLN A 64 -26.73 -48.98 77.60
N PHE A 65 -27.99 -49.10 78.02
CA PHE A 65 -29.15 -48.86 77.16
C PHE A 65 -29.30 -47.38 76.76
N ASN A 66 -29.07 -46.45 77.69
CA ASN A 66 -29.09 -45.01 77.38
C ASN A 66 -28.01 -44.64 76.36
N GLU A 67 -26.80 -45.18 76.51
CA GLU A 67 -25.70 -44.96 75.56
C GLU A 67 -26.02 -45.58 74.17
N PHE A 68 -26.64 -46.76 74.16
CA PHE A 68 -27.13 -47.40 72.94
C PHE A 68 -28.18 -46.53 72.24
N ASP A 69 -29.21 -46.07 72.95
CA ASP A 69 -30.30 -45.24 72.40
C ASP A 69 -29.78 -43.88 71.91
N GLN A 70 -28.85 -43.27 72.63
CA GLN A 70 -28.24 -42.01 72.22
C GLN A 70 -27.42 -42.19 70.93
N THR A 71 -26.68 -43.30 70.80
CA THR A 71 -25.90 -43.60 69.61
C THR A 71 -26.82 -43.95 68.42
N VAL A 72 -27.93 -44.66 68.65
CA VAL A 72 -28.98 -44.93 67.64
C VAL A 72 -29.62 -43.63 67.14
N ARG A 73 -30.01 -42.72 68.05
CA ARG A 73 -30.62 -41.43 67.70
C ARG A 73 -29.68 -40.56 66.88
N THR A 74 -28.44 -40.40 67.32
CA THR A 74 -27.44 -39.59 66.60
C THR A 74 -27.11 -40.13 65.20
N LEU A 75 -27.08 -41.45 65.03
CA LEU A 75 -26.95 -42.08 63.71
C LEU A 75 -28.20 -41.88 62.84
N SER A 76 -29.39 -42.03 63.42
CA SER A 76 -30.66 -41.83 62.72
C SER A 76 -30.81 -40.39 62.23
N ASP A 77 -30.56 -39.41 63.10
CA ASP A 77 -30.63 -37.98 62.79
C ASP A 77 -29.66 -37.62 61.66
N TRP A 78 -28.43 -38.12 61.74
CA TRP A 78 -27.43 -37.91 60.69
C TRP A 78 -27.88 -38.51 59.35
N VAL A 79 -28.36 -39.75 59.33
CA VAL A 79 -28.83 -40.38 58.08
C VAL A 79 -29.99 -39.59 57.46
N GLN A 80 -30.90 -39.10 58.29
CA GLN A 80 -32.06 -38.34 57.83
C GLN A 80 -31.68 -36.95 57.30
N GLU A 81 -30.75 -36.26 57.96
CA GLU A 81 -30.16 -35.01 57.48
C GLU A 81 -29.46 -35.20 56.13
N GLN A 82 -28.60 -36.22 56.00
CA GLN A 82 -27.90 -36.49 54.74
C GLN A 82 -28.85 -36.91 53.62
N THR A 83 -29.94 -37.62 53.93
CA THR A 83 -30.97 -37.98 52.94
C THR A 83 -31.68 -36.72 52.42
N SER A 84 -32.06 -35.81 53.32
CA SER A 84 -32.65 -34.52 52.95
C SER A 84 -31.71 -33.67 52.10
N ASP A 85 -30.42 -33.62 52.45
CA ASP A 85 -29.41 -32.88 51.70
C ASP A 85 -29.20 -33.46 50.29
N LEU A 86 -29.15 -34.78 50.15
CA LEU A 86 -29.06 -35.45 48.85
C LEU A 86 -30.27 -35.16 47.96
N ASP A 87 -31.48 -35.17 48.52
CA ASP A 87 -32.70 -34.83 47.78
C ASP A 87 -32.74 -33.34 47.39
N PHE A 88 -32.28 -32.45 48.27
CA PHE A 88 -32.14 -31.03 47.96
C PHE A 88 -31.15 -30.81 46.81
N MET A 89 -29.98 -31.43 46.85
CA MET A 89 -28.95 -31.34 45.81
C MET A 89 -29.43 -31.89 44.46
N ARG A 90 -30.27 -32.92 44.45
CA ARG A 90 -30.80 -33.59 43.24
C ARG A 90 -31.62 -32.66 42.34
N SER A 91 -32.13 -31.55 42.89
CA SER A 91 -32.97 -30.55 42.22
C SER A 91 -32.22 -29.38 41.60
N ARG A 92 -30.92 -29.18 41.92
CA ARG A 92 -30.14 -28.00 41.49
C ARG A 92 -28.96 -28.40 40.60
N ASN A 93 -29.10 -28.11 39.32
CA ASN A 93 -28.21 -28.61 38.26
C ASN A 93 -27.45 -27.50 37.51
N MET A 94 -27.22 -26.36 38.17
CA MET A 94 -26.30 -25.32 37.69
C MET A 94 -24.86 -25.85 37.66
N GLU A 95 -24.02 -25.37 36.74
CA GLU A 95 -22.63 -25.84 36.58
C GLU A 95 -21.80 -25.79 37.88
N ALA A 96 -21.82 -24.65 38.57
CA ALA A 96 -21.08 -24.47 39.84
C ALA A 96 -21.63 -25.39 40.95
N VAL A 97 -22.95 -25.61 40.97
CA VAL A 97 -23.62 -26.46 41.95
C VAL A 97 -23.36 -27.93 41.65
N ALA A 98 -23.30 -28.36 40.39
CA ALA A 98 -22.95 -29.73 40.03
C ALA A 98 -21.51 -30.09 40.46
N LYS A 99 -20.56 -29.14 40.39
CA LYS A 99 -19.19 -29.31 40.93
C LYS A 99 -19.20 -29.41 42.46
N ASP A 100 -19.96 -28.55 43.14
CA ASP A 100 -20.10 -28.57 44.60
C ASP A 100 -20.78 -29.86 45.10
N ASN A 101 -21.84 -30.31 44.41
CA ASN A 101 -22.55 -31.56 44.68
C ASN A 101 -21.61 -32.76 44.60
N LEU A 102 -20.69 -32.80 43.63
CA LEU A 102 -19.69 -33.87 43.52
C LEU A 102 -18.77 -33.90 44.74
N ARG A 103 -18.27 -32.74 45.17
CA ARG A 103 -17.42 -32.61 46.35
C ARG A 103 -18.15 -33.03 47.62
N LYS A 104 -19.39 -32.58 47.81
CA LYS A 104 -20.24 -32.98 48.96
C LYS A 104 -20.57 -34.47 48.93
N CYS A 105 -20.83 -35.05 47.76
CA CYS A 105 -21.04 -36.49 47.62
C CYS A 105 -19.77 -37.29 47.98
N ASP A 106 -18.56 -36.78 47.70
CA ASP A 106 -17.31 -37.41 48.12
C ASP A 106 -17.12 -37.32 49.65
N GLU A 107 -17.49 -36.18 50.26
CA GLU A 107 -17.46 -35.97 51.70
C GLU A 107 -18.45 -36.86 52.47
N ILE A 108 -19.70 -36.95 52.00
CA ILE A 108 -20.71 -37.83 52.58
C ILE A 108 -20.29 -39.30 52.44
N ALA A 109 -19.72 -39.70 51.29
CA ALA A 109 -19.19 -41.06 51.10
C ALA A 109 -18.05 -41.39 52.07
N TYR A 110 -17.16 -40.42 52.34
CA TYR A 110 -16.10 -40.58 53.33
C TYR A 110 -16.68 -40.77 54.74
N GLN A 111 -17.62 -39.92 55.15
CA GLN A 111 -18.27 -40.00 56.45
C GLN A 111 -19.10 -41.30 56.60
N LEU A 112 -19.76 -41.76 55.54
CA LEU A 112 -20.57 -42.99 55.52
C LEU A 112 -19.76 -44.21 55.98
N THR A 113 -18.50 -44.29 55.56
CA THR A 113 -17.58 -45.38 55.96
C THR A 113 -17.37 -45.41 57.47
N SER A 114 -17.18 -44.24 58.10
CA SER A 114 -17.06 -44.13 59.56
C SER A 114 -18.36 -44.47 60.28
N LYS A 115 -19.51 -44.06 59.75
CA LYS A 115 -20.84 -44.34 60.36
C LYS A 115 -21.21 -45.82 60.26
N GLN A 116 -20.83 -46.50 59.17
CA GLN A 116 -20.95 -47.95 59.03
C GLN A 116 -20.11 -48.71 60.09
N GLN A 117 -18.93 -48.20 60.45
CA GLN A 117 -18.10 -48.74 61.53
C GLN A 117 -18.74 -48.55 62.91
N VAL A 118 -19.36 -47.39 63.16
CA VAL A 118 -20.14 -47.15 64.39
C VAL A 118 -21.31 -48.12 64.48
N LEU A 119 -22.04 -48.37 63.39
CA LEU A 119 -23.12 -49.36 63.36
C LEU A 119 -22.64 -50.79 63.65
N THR A 120 -21.46 -51.17 63.15
CA THR A 120 -20.87 -52.50 63.45
C THR A 120 -20.46 -52.61 64.91
N SER A 121 -19.93 -51.52 65.48
CA SER A 121 -19.59 -51.43 66.90
C SER A 121 -20.86 -51.50 67.76
N LEU A 122 -21.94 -50.83 67.36
CA LEU A 122 -23.24 -50.84 68.02
C LEU A 122 -23.91 -52.21 67.99
N LYS A 123 -23.76 -52.97 66.90
CA LYS A 123 -24.18 -54.37 66.81
C LYS A 123 -23.39 -55.27 67.76
N SER A 124 -22.06 -55.07 67.85
CA SER A 124 -21.23 -55.81 68.81
C SER A 124 -21.56 -55.46 70.27
N TYR A 125 -21.95 -54.20 70.52
CA TYR A 125 -22.37 -53.69 71.82
C TYR A 125 -23.74 -54.26 72.23
N SER A 126 -24.72 -54.26 71.32
CA SER A 126 -26.02 -54.92 71.49
C SER A 126 -25.87 -56.38 71.90
N ASN A 127 -25.04 -57.15 71.16
CA ASN A 127 -24.78 -58.55 71.48
C ASN A 127 -24.18 -58.77 72.88
N ARG A 128 -23.36 -57.83 73.38
CA ARG A 128 -22.79 -57.87 74.74
C ARG A 128 -23.86 -57.60 75.80
N ILE A 129 -24.73 -56.62 75.58
CA ILE A 129 -25.86 -56.31 76.46
C ILE A 129 -26.81 -57.53 76.53
N SER A 130 -27.13 -58.14 75.39
CA SER A 130 -27.97 -59.36 75.34
C SER A 130 -27.35 -60.57 76.05
N SER A 131 -26.02 -60.69 76.10
CA SER A 131 -25.34 -61.76 76.84
C SER A 131 -25.35 -61.59 78.36
N THR A 132 -25.57 -60.37 78.86
CA THR A 132 -25.51 -60.02 80.28
C THR A 132 -26.87 -60.14 81.00
N SER A 133 -27.97 -60.20 80.24
CA SER A 133 -29.34 -60.28 80.77
C SER A 133 -30.14 -61.41 80.10
N THR A 134 -30.41 -62.50 80.83
CA THR A 134 -31.33 -63.58 80.39
C THR A 134 -32.79 -63.32 80.76
N THR A 135 -33.08 -62.25 81.51
CA THR A 135 -34.41 -62.01 82.12
C THR A 135 -35.17 -60.81 81.54
N PHE A 136 -34.55 -59.99 80.71
CA PHE A 136 -35.20 -58.85 80.05
C PHE A 136 -35.04 -58.98 78.53
N HIS A 137 -36.08 -59.52 77.87
CA HIS A 137 -36.25 -59.33 76.43
C HIS A 137 -36.93 -57.98 76.22
N ILE A 138 -36.14 -56.92 76.00
CA ILE A 138 -36.67 -55.66 75.48
C ILE A 138 -36.85 -55.81 73.97
N SER A 139 -38.01 -55.39 73.48
CA SER A 139 -38.45 -55.49 72.10
C SER A 139 -37.50 -54.76 71.13
N ASP A 140 -36.99 -55.53 70.17
CA ASP A 140 -36.53 -55.14 68.82
C ASP A 140 -35.31 -54.21 68.66
N GLN A 141 -34.27 -54.39 69.49
CA GLN A 141 -32.96 -53.75 69.23
C GLN A 141 -32.36 -54.20 67.88
N ASP A 142 -32.48 -55.49 67.56
CA ASP A 142 -32.00 -56.03 66.28
C ASP A 142 -32.76 -55.43 65.09
N GLY A 143 -34.08 -55.27 65.15
CA GLY A 143 -34.85 -54.58 64.10
C GLY A 143 -34.48 -53.10 63.96
N THR A 144 -34.19 -52.41 65.07
CA THR A 144 -33.72 -51.01 65.03
C THR A 144 -32.35 -50.88 64.35
N ILE A 145 -31.41 -51.77 64.66
CA ILE A 145 -30.09 -51.84 64.00
C ILE A 145 -30.24 -52.22 62.53
N GLN A 146 -31.15 -53.15 62.21
CA GLN A 146 -31.43 -53.58 60.84
C GLN A 146 -32.03 -52.42 60.01
N ASN A 147 -32.93 -51.63 60.59
CA ASN A 147 -33.50 -50.45 59.95
C ASN A 147 -32.43 -49.38 59.68
N LEU A 148 -31.59 -49.07 60.67
CA LEU A 148 -30.45 -48.16 60.49
C LEU A 148 -29.48 -48.66 59.41
N ARG A 149 -29.21 -49.98 59.38
CA ARG A 149 -28.41 -50.60 58.33
C ARG A 149 -29.03 -50.38 56.96
N HIS A 150 -30.32 -50.63 56.80
CA HIS A 150 -31.02 -50.39 55.55
C HIS A 150 -30.92 -48.92 55.13
N MET A 151 -31.16 -47.96 56.02
CA MET A 151 -31.09 -46.54 55.67
C MET A 151 -29.66 -46.10 55.28
N LEU A 152 -28.63 -46.59 55.98
CA LEU A 152 -27.22 -46.36 55.62
C LEU A 152 -26.84 -46.99 54.28
N ASP A 153 -27.28 -48.22 54.04
CA ASP A 153 -27.02 -48.94 52.78
C ASP A 153 -27.75 -48.27 51.60
N HIS A 154 -28.88 -47.60 51.84
CA HIS A 154 -29.61 -46.80 50.84
C HIS A 154 -28.92 -45.47 50.48
N LEU A 155 -28.10 -44.90 51.37
CA LEU A 155 -27.34 -43.69 51.08
C LEU A 155 -26.26 -43.94 50.02
N SER A 156 -25.55 -45.06 50.08
CA SER A 156 -24.48 -45.40 49.12
C SER A 156 -24.93 -45.35 47.63
N PRO A 157 -26.00 -46.05 47.20
CA PRO A 157 -26.48 -45.98 45.82
C PRO A 157 -27.08 -44.60 45.49
N SER A 158 -27.68 -43.90 46.46
CA SER A 158 -28.22 -42.55 46.24
C SER A 158 -27.10 -41.53 45.96
N ILE A 159 -25.99 -41.62 46.68
CA ILE A 159 -24.77 -40.82 46.47
C ILE A 159 -24.17 -41.12 45.09
N GLU A 160 -24.01 -42.39 44.72
CA GLU A 160 -23.47 -42.77 43.40
C GLU A 160 -24.36 -42.31 42.25
N GLN A 161 -25.69 -42.45 42.37
CA GLN A 161 -26.63 -41.93 41.37
C GLN A 161 -26.51 -40.42 41.22
N LEU A 162 -26.39 -39.67 42.31
CA LEU A 162 -26.23 -38.22 42.26
C LEU A 162 -24.87 -37.81 41.69
N LYS A 163 -23.79 -38.56 41.99
CA LYS A 163 -22.46 -38.36 41.38
C LYS A 163 -22.50 -38.57 39.87
N LEU A 164 -23.10 -39.67 39.41
CA LEU A 164 -23.24 -39.96 37.97
C LEU A 164 -24.05 -38.88 37.25
N LYS A 165 -25.20 -38.49 37.84
CA LYS A 165 -26.04 -37.41 37.31
C LYS A 165 -25.27 -36.08 37.26
N SER A 166 -24.58 -35.71 38.33
CA SER A 166 -23.82 -34.45 38.41
C SER A 166 -22.63 -34.42 37.43
N LYS A 167 -21.94 -35.55 37.22
CA LYS A 167 -20.90 -35.69 36.19
C LYS A 167 -21.45 -35.52 34.78
N SER A 168 -22.60 -36.14 34.48
CA SER A 168 -23.27 -36.02 33.18
C SER A 168 -23.66 -34.56 32.89
N ILE A 169 -24.31 -33.91 33.86
CA ILE A 169 -24.75 -32.52 33.74
C ILE A 169 -23.57 -31.57 33.57
N LEU A 170 -22.49 -31.81 34.30
CA LEU A 170 -21.27 -31.02 34.15
C LEU A 170 -20.67 -31.17 32.75
N SER A 171 -20.66 -32.38 32.19
CA SER A 171 -20.24 -32.63 30.81
C SER A 171 -21.13 -31.89 29.80
N ASP A 172 -22.45 -31.93 29.99
CA ASP A 172 -23.41 -31.22 29.13
C ASP A 172 -23.16 -29.70 29.17
N TRP A 173 -22.94 -29.12 30.37
CA TRP A 173 -22.60 -27.70 30.52
C TRP A 173 -21.28 -27.32 29.84
N GLN A 174 -20.24 -28.15 29.98
CA GLN A 174 -18.94 -27.91 29.35
C GLN A 174 -19.06 -27.89 27.82
N GLU A 175 -19.78 -28.85 27.26
CA GLU A 175 -19.98 -28.94 25.82
C GLU A 175 -20.85 -27.78 25.30
N TYR A 176 -21.94 -27.44 25.98
CA TYR A 176 -22.77 -26.27 25.64
C TYR A 176 -21.95 -24.98 25.65
N ASN A 177 -21.17 -24.73 26.71
CA ASN A 177 -20.32 -23.55 26.82
C ASN A 177 -19.22 -23.53 25.73
N ARG A 178 -18.67 -24.70 25.37
CA ARG A 178 -17.68 -24.81 24.29
C ARG A 178 -18.27 -24.41 22.94
N VAL A 179 -19.44 -24.92 22.59
CA VAL A 179 -20.12 -24.57 21.33
C VAL A 179 -20.58 -23.11 21.35
N LEU A 180 -21.10 -22.61 22.49
CA LEU A 180 -21.49 -21.22 22.70
C LEU A 180 -20.35 -20.24 22.38
N LEU A 181 -19.17 -20.46 22.98
CA LEU A 181 -18.00 -19.61 22.74
C LEU A 181 -17.55 -19.63 21.28
N GLN A 182 -17.68 -20.77 20.60
CA GLN A 182 -17.37 -20.88 19.17
C GLN A 182 -18.36 -20.07 18.32
N MET A 183 -19.66 -20.14 18.60
CA MET A 183 -20.67 -19.36 17.89
C MET A 183 -20.49 -17.86 18.13
N GLU A 184 -20.27 -17.44 19.38
CA GLU A 184 -20.01 -16.04 19.74
C GLU A 184 -18.75 -15.49 19.06
N LYS A 185 -17.74 -16.33 18.83
CA LYS A 185 -16.54 -15.93 18.08
C LYS A 185 -16.86 -15.67 16.61
N ILE A 186 -17.55 -16.60 15.95
CA ILE A 186 -17.92 -16.46 14.52
C ILE A 186 -18.81 -15.24 14.30
N ILE A 187 -19.79 -15.02 15.19
CA ILE A 187 -20.67 -13.85 15.14
C ILE A 187 -19.87 -12.56 15.29
N ARG A 188 -19.00 -12.44 16.31
CA ARG A 188 -18.16 -11.25 16.53
C ARG A 188 -17.22 -10.95 15.38
N GLU A 189 -16.58 -11.97 14.81
CA GLU A 189 -15.74 -11.81 13.62
C GLU A 189 -16.56 -11.30 12.42
N GLY A 190 -17.78 -11.82 12.24
CA GLY A 190 -18.69 -11.38 11.19
C GLY A 190 -19.17 -9.94 11.37
N GLU A 191 -19.52 -9.55 12.59
CA GLU A 191 -19.89 -8.17 12.93
C GLU A 191 -18.72 -7.21 12.69
N ALA A 192 -17.50 -7.56 13.12
CA ALA A 192 -16.31 -6.75 12.91
C ALA A 192 -15.98 -6.58 11.42
N ASP A 193 -16.14 -7.63 10.63
CA ASP A 193 -15.92 -7.55 9.18
C ASP A 193 -17.03 -6.74 8.49
N ILE A 194 -18.29 -6.87 8.88
CA ILE A 194 -19.36 -5.99 8.40
C ILE A 194 -19.02 -4.51 8.68
N ASP A 195 -18.62 -4.17 9.90
CA ASP A 195 -18.34 -2.79 10.29
C ASP A 195 -17.14 -2.21 9.52
N ARG A 196 -16.10 -3.02 9.27
CA ARG A 196 -14.96 -2.63 8.42
C ARG A 196 -15.38 -2.37 6.98
N ILE A 197 -16.26 -3.21 6.43
CA ILE A 197 -16.75 -3.05 5.07
C ILE A 197 -17.60 -1.78 4.94
N GLN A 198 -18.43 -1.48 5.94
CA GLN A 198 -19.28 -0.29 5.97
C GLN A 198 -18.50 1.02 6.19
N THR A 199 -17.34 0.98 6.86
CA THR A 199 -16.56 2.17 7.20
C THR A 199 -15.45 2.51 6.20
N SER A 200 -15.00 1.57 5.36
CA SER A 200 -13.95 1.86 4.39
C SER A 200 -14.49 2.62 3.16
N ALA A 201 -13.90 3.77 2.84
CA ALA A 201 -14.19 4.50 1.62
C ALA A 201 -13.57 3.76 0.43
N MET A 202 -14.36 2.95 -0.28
CA MET A 202 -13.82 1.93 -1.17
C MET A 202 -13.55 2.44 -2.59
N ASN A 203 -12.31 2.24 -3.06
CA ASN A 203 -12.04 2.06 -4.49
C ASN A 203 -12.51 0.65 -4.93
N VAL A 204 -12.54 0.38 -6.25
CA VAL A 204 -13.17 -0.86 -6.75
C VAL A 204 -12.42 -2.14 -6.35
N GLU A 205 -11.09 -2.11 -6.25
CA GLU A 205 -10.31 -3.24 -5.74
C GLU A 205 -10.66 -3.56 -4.28
N THR A 206 -10.97 -2.53 -3.49
CA THR A 206 -11.41 -2.70 -2.11
C THR A 206 -12.81 -3.32 -2.08
N TYR A 207 -13.75 -2.90 -2.96
CA TYR A 207 -15.07 -3.53 -3.11
C TYR A 207 -14.99 -5.02 -3.47
N GLU A 208 -14.05 -5.40 -4.35
CA GLU A 208 -13.85 -6.80 -4.71
C GLU A 208 -13.32 -7.62 -3.53
N MET A 209 -12.33 -7.08 -2.81
CA MET A 209 -11.75 -7.75 -1.64
C MET A 209 -12.74 -7.87 -0.49
N SER A 210 -13.53 -6.84 -0.20
CA SER A 210 -14.55 -6.88 0.86
C SER A 210 -15.69 -7.84 0.54
N THR A 211 -16.14 -7.86 -0.72
CA THR A 211 -17.18 -8.80 -1.17
C THR A 211 -16.70 -10.24 -1.01
N ARG A 212 -15.44 -10.53 -1.36
CA ARG A 212 -14.85 -11.86 -1.17
C ARG A 212 -14.79 -12.23 0.32
N LYS A 213 -14.29 -11.34 1.18
CA LYS A 213 -14.22 -11.61 2.63
C LYS A 213 -15.59 -11.85 3.25
N ALA A 214 -16.59 -11.05 2.88
CA ALA A 214 -17.96 -11.25 3.34
C ALA A 214 -18.54 -12.60 2.86
N GLN A 215 -18.24 -13.01 1.62
CA GLN A 215 -18.62 -14.32 1.09
C GLN A 215 -17.94 -15.48 1.83
N GLU A 216 -16.63 -15.35 2.11
CA GLU A 216 -15.88 -16.34 2.89
C GLU A 216 -16.49 -16.51 4.29
N HIS A 217 -16.85 -15.40 4.95
CA HIS A 217 -17.48 -15.45 6.27
C HIS A 217 -18.88 -16.05 6.23
N LEU A 218 -19.70 -15.69 5.23
CA LEU A 218 -21.01 -16.30 5.02
C LEU A 218 -20.88 -17.81 4.78
N GLN A 219 -19.87 -18.25 4.03
CA GLN A 219 -19.60 -19.66 3.79
C GLN A 219 -19.16 -20.39 5.07
N VAL A 220 -18.33 -19.76 5.91
CA VAL A 220 -17.97 -20.31 7.23
C VAL A 220 -19.22 -20.47 8.10
N MET A 221 -20.11 -19.48 8.09
CA MET A 221 -21.40 -19.57 8.79
C MET A 221 -22.24 -20.72 8.25
N GLU A 222 -22.42 -20.84 6.93
CA GLU A 222 -23.14 -21.97 6.31
C GLU A 222 -22.57 -23.35 6.69
N LEU A 223 -21.25 -23.50 6.69
CA LEU A 223 -20.57 -24.73 7.10
C LEU A 223 -20.80 -25.08 8.58
N ARG A 224 -20.97 -24.06 9.43
CA ARG A 224 -21.14 -24.15 10.88
C ARG A 224 -22.61 -24.10 11.33
N ARG A 225 -23.56 -24.04 10.40
CA ARG A 225 -25.01 -24.06 10.67
C ARG A 225 -25.43 -25.22 11.57
N ARG A 226 -24.82 -26.40 11.38
CA ARG A 226 -25.09 -27.60 12.21
C ARG A 226 -24.69 -27.40 13.67
N ASP A 227 -23.66 -26.61 13.93
CA ASP A 227 -23.18 -26.33 15.29
C ASP A 227 -24.16 -25.35 15.99
N LEU A 228 -24.85 -24.49 15.24
CA LEU A 228 -25.97 -23.64 15.73
C LEU A 228 -27.21 -24.48 16.08
N ASP A 229 -27.52 -25.51 15.30
CA ASP A 229 -28.58 -26.46 15.63
C ASP A 229 -28.19 -27.30 16.87
N GLN A 230 -26.90 -27.64 16.99
CA GLN A 230 -26.35 -28.35 18.13
C GLN A 230 -26.53 -27.55 19.43
N ILE A 231 -26.17 -26.27 19.48
CA ILE A 231 -26.37 -25.46 20.70
C ILE A 231 -27.84 -25.32 21.08
N ALA A 232 -28.75 -25.25 20.09
CA ALA A 232 -30.19 -25.20 20.35
C ALA A 232 -30.72 -26.50 20.96
N SER A 233 -30.25 -27.66 20.46
CA SER A 233 -30.62 -28.97 21.03
C SER A 233 -30.02 -29.20 22.41
N GLN A 234 -28.74 -28.87 22.61
CA GLN A 234 -28.05 -28.96 23.90
C GLN A 234 -28.64 -28.00 24.94
N GLY A 235 -28.95 -26.77 24.53
CA GLY A 235 -29.62 -25.77 25.38
C GLY A 235 -30.97 -26.27 25.88
N ARG A 236 -31.79 -26.87 24.99
CA ARG A 236 -33.07 -27.50 25.38
C ARG A 236 -32.87 -28.69 26.34
N GLN A 237 -31.88 -29.55 26.08
CA GLN A 237 -31.57 -30.68 26.95
C GLN A 237 -31.16 -30.22 28.35
N LEU A 238 -30.21 -29.29 28.46
CA LEU A 238 -29.77 -28.71 29.73
C LEU A 238 -30.91 -27.99 30.46
N SER A 239 -31.71 -27.21 29.73
CA SER A 239 -32.89 -26.50 30.24
C SER A 239 -33.92 -27.45 30.86
N SER A 240 -34.09 -28.66 30.30
CA SER A 240 -34.99 -29.69 30.85
C SER A 240 -34.51 -30.32 32.17
N GLN A 241 -33.20 -30.24 32.44
CA GLN A 241 -32.56 -30.84 33.61
C GLN A 241 -32.29 -29.82 34.73
N CYS A 242 -32.38 -28.52 34.46
CA CYS A 242 -32.11 -27.46 35.44
C CYS A 242 -33.37 -26.95 36.15
N ASP A 243 -33.19 -26.20 37.23
CA ASP A 243 -34.28 -25.48 37.90
C ASP A 243 -34.84 -24.36 37.00
N GLY A 244 -36.07 -23.91 37.29
CA GLY A 244 -36.80 -23.00 36.41
C GLY A 244 -36.07 -21.68 36.09
N GLN A 245 -35.33 -21.10 37.04
CA GLN A 245 -34.59 -19.85 36.79
C GLN A 245 -33.39 -20.08 35.86
N THR A 246 -32.63 -21.15 36.08
CA THR A 246 -31.50 -21.52 35.20
C THR A 246 -31.97 -21.89 33.80
N SER A 247 -33.11 -22.59 33.72
CA SER A 247 -33.75 -22.98 32.47
C SER A 247 -34.13 -21.79 31.60
N ILE A 248 -34.71 -20.74 32.20
CA ILE A 248 -35.02 -19.47 31.50
C ILE A 248 -33.73 -18.84 30.95
N LYS A 249 -32.68 -18.72 31.77
CA LYS A 249 -31.41 -18.10 31.34
C LYS A 249 -30.76 -18.84 30.17
N ILE A 250 -30.75 -20.18 30.18
CA ILE A 250 -30.20 -20.99 29.07
C ILE A 250 -30.99 -20.70 27.78
N ASN A 251 -32.32 -20.66 27.86
CA ASN A 251 -33.16 -20.41 26.70
C ASN A 251 -32.98 -18.97 26.17
N GLU A 252 -32.85 -17.98 27.05
CA GLU A 252 -32.56 -16.59 26.66
C GLU A 252 -31.22 -16.46 25.95
N ILE A 253 -30.15 -17.07 26.48
CA ILE A 253 -28.81 -17.05 25.86
C ILE A 253 -28.85 -17.75 24.50
N THR A 254 -29.46 -18.92 24.43
CA THR A 254 -29.58 -19.71 23.20
C THR A 254 -30.35 -18.95 22.12
N HIS A 255 -31.50 -18.36 22.49
CA HIS A 255 -32.31 -17.56 21.58
C HIS A 255 -31.55 -16.31 21.10
N ARG A 256 -30.84 -15.60 22.00
CA ARG A 256 -30.03 -14.43 21.65
C ARG A 256 -28.98 -14.77 20.59
N ILE A 257 -28.27 -15.89 20.76
CA ILE A 257 -27.26 -16.33 19.79
C ILE A 257 -27.87 -16.66 18.44
N GLN A 258 -29.01 -17.37 18.40
CA GLN A 258 -29.72 -17.65 17.16
C GLN A 258 -30.18 -16.37 16.43
N GLN A 259 -30.67 -15.39 17.19
CA GLN A 259 -31.10 -14.11 16.64
C GLN A 259 -29.91 -13.29 16.10
N GLN A 260 -28.81 -13.22 16.85
CA GLN A 260 -27.58 -12.55 16.41
C GLN A 260 -27.00 -13.20 15.16
N TRP A 261 -26.96 -14.53 15.12
CA TRP A 261 -26.54 -15.29 13.94
C TRP A 261 -27.36 -14.91 12.71
N ALA A 262 -28.70 -14.96 12.81
CA ALA A 262 -29.58 -14.62 11.70
C ALA A 262 -29.41 -13.17 11.23
N THR A 263 -29.19 -12.24 12.18
CA THR A 263 -28.96 -10.83 11.89
C THR A 263 -27.66 -10.61 11.11
N VAL A 264 -26.56 -11.25 11.55
CA VAL A 264 -25.27 -11.17 10.85
C VAL A 264 -25.35 -11.81 9.47
N GLU A 265 -25.98 -12.98 9.35
CA GLU A 265 -26.19 -13.68 8.08
C GLU A 265 -26.95 -12.80 7.08
N GLN A 266 -28.05 -12.17 7.52
CA GLN A 266 -28.83 -11.25 6.68
C GLN A 266 -28.02 -10.02 6.27
N ARG A 267 -27.32 -9.36 7.21
CA ARG A 267 -26.50 -8.17 6.92
C ARG A 267 -25.38 -8.49 5.92
N LEU A 268 -24.73 -9.65 6.05
CA LEU A 268 -23.73 -10.11 5.07
C LEU A 268 -24.36 -10.27 3.68
N GLN A 269 -25.53 -10.90 3.57
CA GLN A 269 -26.22 -11.06 2.28
C GLN A 269 -26.62 -9.72 1.65
N GLU A 270 -27.11 -8.77 2.46
CA GLU A 270 -27.48 -7.42 2.02
C GLU A 270 -26.29 -6.62 1.50
N ILE A 271 -25.08 -6.88 2.03
CA ILE A 271 -23.83 -6.27 1.54
C ILE A 271 -23.35 -6.97 0.27
N ILE A 272 -23.29 -8.31 0.27
CA ILE A 272 -22.72 -9.12 -0.82
C ILE A 272 -23.52 -8.97 -2.12
N ARG A 273 -24.85 -8.92 -2.05
CA ARG A 273 -25.71 -8.90 -3.25
C ARG A 273 -25.43 -7.69 -4.16
N PRO A 274 -25.56 -6.43 -3.69
CA PRO A 274 -25.26 -5.26 -4.52
C PRO A 274 -23.76 -5.14 -4.84
N SER A 275 -22.87 -5.51 -3.91
CA SER A 275 -21.43 -5.38 -4.13
C SER A 275 -20.93 -6.32 -5.24
N ARG A 276 -21.51 -7.51 -5.36
CA ARG A 276 -21.22 -8.46 -6.44
C ARG A 276 -21.61 -7.89 -7.80
N GLU A 277 -22.79 -7.30 -7.93
CA GLU A 277 -23.23 -6.66 -9.17
C GLU A 277 -22.28 -5.52 -9.57
N ILE A 278 -21.81 -4.72 -8.61
CA ILE A 278 -20.84 -3.64 -8.85
C ILE A 278 -19.49 -4.20 -9.35
N VAL A 279 -18.97 -5.23 -8.69
CA VAL A 279 -17.69 -5.89 -9.06
C VAL A 279 -17.79 -6.51 -10.45
N ASP A 280 -18.89 -7.21 -10.75
CA ASP A 280 -19.10 -7.83 -12.06
C ASP A 280 -19.23 -6.78 -13.18
N ASN A 281 -19.98 -5.70 -12.93
CA ASN A 281 -20.08 -4.58 -13.87
C ASN A 281 -18.73 -3.89 -14.09
N TRP A 282 -17.92 -3.72 -13.05
CA TRP A 282 -16.59 -3.12 -13.17
C TRP A 282 -15.63 -4.01 -13.96
N ARG A 283 -15.61 -5.33 -13.71
CA ARG A 283 -14.79 -6.27 -14.48
C ARG A 283 -15.15 -6.24 -15.96
N GLN A 284 -16.45 -6.22 -16.27
CA GLN A 284 -16.92 -6.09 -17.65
C GLN A 284 -16.57 -4.74 -18.28
N PHE A 285 -16.71 -3.64 -17.52
CA PHE A 285 -16.29 -2.31 -17.97
C PHE A 285 -14.79 -2.28 -18.30
N ASN A 286 -13.93 -2.76 -17.39
CA ASN A 286 -12.49 -2.75 -17.57
C ASN A 286 -12.05 -3.64 -18.74
N SER A 287 -12.65 -4.83 -18.88
CA SER A 287 -12.44 -5.70 -20.04
C SER A 287 -12.85 -5.02 -21.34
N SER A 288 -14.00 -4.34 -21.36
CA SER A 288 -14.49 -3.63 -22.55
C SER A 288 -13.61 -2.42 -22.88
N TYR A 289 -13.15 -1.69 -21.86
CA TYR A 289 -12.27 -0.54 -21.98
C TYR A 289 -10.93 -0.93 -22.61
N VAL A 290 -10.27 -1.98 -22.11
CA VAL A 290 -9.00 -2.46 -22.67
C VAL A 290 -9.18 -2.95 -24.11
N ASN A 291 -10.22 -3.74 -24.38
CA ASN A 291 -10.50 -4.22 -25.73
C ASN A 291 -10.74 -3.06 -26.72
N LEU A 292 -11.47 -2.03 -26.30
CA LEU A 292 -11.73 -0.84 -27.11
C LEU A 292 -10.45 -0.02 -27.34
N LEU A 293 -9.60 0.15 -26.33
CA LEU A 293 -8.29 0.80 -26.50
C LEU A 293 -7.45 0.10 -27.56
N ASP A 294 -7.32 -1.22 -27.47
CA ASP A 294 -6.51 -2.00 -28.41
C ASP A 294 -7.05 -1.85 -29.85
N ARG A 295 -8.37 -1.95 -30.03
CA ARG A 295 -9.00 -1.80 -31.35
C ARG A 295 -8.92 -0.39 -31.91
N LEU A 296 -9.00 0.64 -31.07
CA LEU A 296 -8.79 2.03 -31.49
C LEU A 296 -7.34 2.22 -31.95
N GLY A 297 -6.36 1.69 -31.20
CA GLY A 297 -4.95 1.70 -31.61
C GLY A 297 -4.67 0.94 -32.91
N GLU A 298 -5.33 -0.20 -33.12
CA GLU A 298 -5.26 -0.94 -34.39
C GLU A 298 -5.81 -0.12 -35.57
N LEU A 299 -6.94 0.58 -35.38
CA LEU A 299 -7.48 1.47 -36.41
C LEU A 299 -6.55 2.65 -36.68
N GLU A 300 -5.96 3.25 -35.66
CA GLU A 300 -4.98 4.32 -35.84
C GLU A 300 -3.78 3.86 -36.68
N ALA A 301 -3.21 2.69 -36.35
CA ALA A 301 -2.11 2.09 -37.12
C ALA A 301 -2.51 1.79 -38.58
N ARG A 302 -3.74 1.32 -38.80
CA ARG A 302 -4.30 1.13 -40.15
C ARG A 302 -4.41 2.44 -40.91
N TRP A 303 -4.81 3.53 -40.26
CA TRP A 303 -4.87 4.84 -40.91
C TRP A 303 -3.49 5.26 -41.44
N TYR A 304 -2.43 5.15 -40.63
CA TYR A 304 -1.06 5.45 -41.07
C TYR A 304 -0.61 4.55 -42.23
N THR A 305 -1.04 3.29 -42.23
CA THR A 305 -0.73 2.35 -43.32
C THR A 305 -1.39 2.79 -44.63
N ILE A 306 -2.68 3.11 -44.61
CA ILE A 306 -3.41 3.61 -45.79
C ILE A 306 -2.80 4.92 -46.29
N GLN A 307 -2.39 5.82 -45.39
CA GLN A 307 -1.74 7.08 -45.76
C GLN A 307 -0.39 6.88 -46.46
N ARG A 308 0.42 5.91 -46.03
CA ARG A 308 1.67 5.58 -46.73
C ARG A 308 1.41 5.00 -48.12
N GLU A 309 0.34 4.23 -48.27
CA GLU A 309 -0.01 3.58 -49.54
C GLU A 309 -0.69 4.53 -50.54
N LYS A 310 -1.16 5.70 -50.11
CA LYS A 310 -1.98 6.68 -50.87
C LYS A 310 -1.50 6.98 -52.30
N PHE A 311 -0.19 6.95 -52.55
CA PHE A 311 0.41 7.26 -53.86
C PHE A 311 0.93 6.04 -54.63
N THR A 312 0.76 4.84 -54.07
CA THR A 312 1.35 3.60 -54.61
C THR A 312 0.32 2.52 -54.95
N SER A 313 -0.84 2.54 -54.29
CA SER A 313 -1.92 1.59 -54.52
C SER A 313 -2.96 2.10 -55.53
N ASP A 314 -3.75 1.17 -56.07
CA ASP A 314 -4.82 1.51 -57.01
C ASP A 314 -5.96 2.24 -56.27
N ILE A 315 -6.54 3.25 -56.91
CA ILE A 315 -7.55 4.15 -56.30
C ILE A 315 -8.78 3.37 -55.81
N GLU A 316 -9.22 2.34 -56.54
CA GLU A 316 -10.32 1.46 -56.12
C GLU A 316 -9.99 0.71 -54.82
N SER A 317 -8.75 0.23 -54.67
CA SER A 317 -8.30 -0.44 -53.45
C SER A 317 -8.24 0.52 -52.25
N LEU A 318 -7.82 1.77 -52.47
CA LEU A 318 -7.86 2.82 -51.43
C LEU A 318 -9.29 3.14 -50.99
N LEU A 319 -10.23 3.24 -51.94
CA LEU A 319 -11.64 3.47 -51.62
C LEU A 319 -12.25 2.32 -50.82
N ASP A 320 -11.93 1.07 -51.17
CA ASP A 320 -12.38 -0.10 -50.42
C ASP A 320 -11.79 -0.13 -49.00
N LYS A 321 -10.50 0.18 -48.84
CA LYS A 321 -9.86 0.29 -47.52
C LYS A 321 -10.46 1.43 -46.69
N THR A 322 -10.80 2.55 -47.32
CA THR A 322 -11.50 3.68 -46.67
C THR A 322 -12.88 3.26 -46.16
N LYS A 323 -13.60 2.46 -46.95
CA LYS A 323 -14.92 1.94 -46.59
C LYS A 323 -14.84 0.88 -45.48
N ASP A 324 -13.85 -0.02 -45.50
CA ASP A 324 -13.57 -0.96 -44.39
C ASP A 324 -13.26 -0.20 -43.10
N PHE A 325 -12.47 0.87 -43.18
CA PHE A 325 -12.18 1.75 -42.04
C PHE A 325 -13.47 2.34 -41.45
N GLN A 326 -14.35 2.87 -42.30
CA GLN A 326 -15.65 3.41 -41.89
C GLN A 326 -16.54 2.37 -41.18
N GLN A 327 -16.64 1.16 -41.75
CA GLN A 327 -17.47 0.09 -41.18
C GLN A 327 -16.98 -0.32 -39.79
N ARG A 328 -15.66 -0.44 -39.61
CA ARG A 328 -15.06 -0.77 -38.31
C ARG A 328 -15.26 0.35 -37.29
N LEU A 329 -15.17 1.60 -37.72
CA LEU A 329 -15.42 2.76 -36.88
C LEU A 329 -16.89 2.83 -36.42
N GLN A 330 -17.85 2.46 -37.27
CA GLN A 330 -19.27 2.33 -36.88
C GLN A 330 -19.52 1.17 -35.90
N GLN A 331 -18.79 0.06 -36.01
CA GLN A 331 -18.90 -1.04 -35.05
C GLN A 331 -18.46 -0.61 -33.65
N LEU A 332 -17.38 0.19 -33.56
CA LEU A 332 -16.89 0.71 -32.29
C LEU A 332 -17.86 1.68 -31.62
N ASP A 333 -18.63 2.48 -32.37
CA ASP A 333 -19.60 3.43 -31.82
C ASP A 333 -20.64 2.75 -30.91
N ASN A 334 -21.17 1.61 -31.37
CA ASN A 334 -22.13 0.81 -30.61
C ASN A 334 -21.52 0.25 -29.32
N GLU A 335 -20.25 -0.15 -29.36
CA GLU A 335 -19.54 -0.69 -28.20
C GLU A 335 -19.15 0.40 -27.20
N ILE A 336 -18.75 1.58 -27.68
CA ILE A 336 -18.48 2.78 -26.87
C ILE A 336 -19.76 3.24 -26.16
N THR A 337 -20.91 3.17 -26.83
CA THR A 337 -22.22 3.46 -26.21
C THR A 337 -22.53 2.48 -25.08
N ARG A 338 -22.28 1.18 -25.26
CA ARG A 338 -22.43 0.18 -24.19
C ARG A 338 -21.43 0.41 -23.05
N LEU A 339 -20.21 0.84 -23.35
CA LEU A 339 -19.21 1.21 -22.35
C LEU A 339 -19.69 2.39 -21.51
N TYR A 340 -20.32 3.40 -22.14
CA TYR A 340 -20.92 4.54 -21.46
C TYR A 340 -22.06 4.15 -20.53
N GLU A 341 -22.99 3.30 -20.98
CA GLU A 341 -24.09 2.81 -20.13
C GLU A 341 -23.56 2.08 -18.88
N ARG A 342 -22.49 1.27 -19.04
CA ARG A 342 -21.82 0.62 -17.91
C ARG A 342 -21.10 1.61 -17.01
N ALA A 343 -20.43 2.60 -17.58
CA ALA A 343 -19.77 3.67 -16.83
C ALA A 343 -20.78 4.41 -15.95
N GLN A 344 -21.94 4.79 -16.49
CA GLN A 344 -23.01 5.43 -15.72
C GLN A 344 -23.56 4.55 -14.61
N LYS A 345 -23.84 3.27 -14.90
CA LYS A 345 -24.32 2.32 -13.88
C LYS A 345 -23.33 2.21 -12.72
N LEU A 346 -22.03 2.16 -13.00
CA LEU A 346 -20.99 2.14 -11.97
C LEU A 346 -20.90 3.47 -11.21
N SER A 347 -20.96 4.60 -11.93
CA SER A 347 -20.89 5.94 -11.36
C SER A 347 -22.00 6.21 -10.33
N ASN A 348 -23.20 5.65 -10.56
CA ASN A 348 -24.34 5.79 -9.63
C ASN A 348 -24.16 5.05 -8.30
N HIS A 349 -23.27 4.06 -8.23
CA HIS A 349 -23.09 3.20 -7.05
C HIS A 349 -21.73 3.36 -6.37
N LEU A 350 -20.81 4.12 -6.97
CA LEU A 350 -19.45 4.30 -6.47
C LEU A 350 -19.24 5.71 -5.90
N PRO A 351 -18.28 5.89 -4.97
CA PRO A 351 -17.93 7.20 -4.46
C PRO A 351 -17.50 8.18 -5.58
N PRO A 352 -17.74 9.50 -5.43
CA PRO A 352 -17.48 10.51 -6.47
C PRO A 352 -16.07 10.48 -7.07
N ILE A 353 -15.06 10.15 -6.26
CA ILE A 353 -13.66 10.06 -6.69
C ILE A 353 -13.46 8.90 -7.69
N VAL A 354 -14.09 7.76 -7.44
CA VAL A 354 -13.99 6.55 -8.26
C VAL A 354 -14.86 6.68 -9.50
N ALA A 355 -16.07 7.22 -9.34
CA ALA A 355 -16.95 7.65 -10.43
C ALA A 355 -16.20 8.54 -11.43
N LYS A 356 -15.51 9.58 -10.94
CA LYS A 356 -14.70 10.48 -11.78
C LYS A 356 -13.58 9.74 -12.52
N LYS A 357 -12.95 8.73 -11.92
CA LYS A 357 -11.93 7.91 -12.59
C LYS A 357 -12.53 7.13 -13.78
N ILE A 358 -13.70 6.53 -13.59
CA ILE A 358 -14.43 5.80 -14.64
C ILE A 358 -14.85 6.77 -15.75
N ASP A 359 -15.35 7.95 -15.40
CA ASP A 359 -15.73 8.98 -16.38
C ASP A 359 -14.51 9.49 -17.18
N THR A 360 -13.35 9.60 -16.52
CA THR A 360 -12.09 9.97 -17.18
C THR A 360 -11.65 8.89 -18.16
N GLN A 361 -11.70 7.61 -17.77
CA GLN A 361 -11.38 6.48 -18.66
C GLN A 361 -12.31 6.44 -19.87
N TYR A 362 -13.62 6.60 -19.67
CA TYR A 362 -14.57 6.73 -20.77
C TYR A 362 -14.26 7.93 -21.68
N SER A 363 -13.89 9.08 -21.10
CA SER A 363 -13.54 10.28 -21.87
C SER A 363 -12.32 10.08 -22.76
N VAL A 364 -11.32 9.29 -22.33
CA VAL A 364 -10.17 8.92 -23.16
C VAL A 364 -10.61 8.15 -24.40
N ILE A 365 -11.43 7.10 -24.25
CA ILE A 365 -11.99 6.33 -25.36
C ILE A 365 -12.77 7.24 -26.31
N LYS A 366 -13.63 8.10 -25.76
CA LYS A 366 -14.46 9.02 -26.54
C LYS A 366 -13.62 10.01 -27.34
N ASN A 367 -12.57 10.56 -26.75
CA ASN A 367 -11.69 11.52 -27.42
C ASN A 367 -10.88 10.84 -28.54
N GLN A 368 -10.28 9.67 -28.28
CA GLN A 368 -9.57 8.90 -29.30
C GLN A 368 -10.48 8.48 -30.46
N TYR A 369 -11.72 8.07 -30.16
CA TYR A 369 -12.71 7.78 -31.18
C TYR A 369 -13.04 9.02 -32.03
N ALA A 370 -13.25 10.18 -31.40
CA ALA A 370 -13.50 11.43 -32.11
C ALA A 370 -12.33 11.84 -33.00
N GLU A 371 -11.08 11.67 -32.54
CA GLU A 371 -9.89 11.87 -33.36
C GLU A 371 -9.88 10.95 -34.59
N LEU A 372 -10.17 9.65 -34.41
CA LEU A 372 -10.27 8.71 -35.52
C LEU A 372 -11.40 9.06 -36.50
N CYS A 373 -12.52 9.62 -36.04
CA CYS A 373 -13.56 10.17 -36.94
C CYS A 373 -12.98 11.29 -37.83
N THR A 374 -12.23 12.23 -37.26
CA THR A 374 -11.60 13.30 -38.06
C THR A 374 -10.56 12.77 -39.03
N LEU A 375 -9.82 11.71 -38.65
CA LEU A 375 -8.86 11.04 -39.52
C LEU A 375 -9.55 10.30 -40.66
N HIS A 376 -10.71 9.68 -40.40
CA HIS A 376 -11.57 9.11 -41.43
C HIS A 376 -12.06 10.17 -42.40
N ASP A 377 -12.58 11.30 -41.91
CA ASP A 377 -13.08 12.40 -42.77
C ASP A 377 -12.00 12.96 -43.70
N LYS A 378 -10.76 13.10 -43.19
CA LYS A 378 -9.60 13.47 -44.00
C LYS A 378 -9.30 12.43 -45.07
N LEU A 379 -9.29 11.15 -44.70
CA LEU A 379 -9.00 10.04 -45.59
C LEU A 379 -10.08 9.86 -46.67
N GLN A 380 -11.33 10.13 -46.32
CA GLN A 380 -12.48 10.14 -47.24
C GLN A 380 -12.39 11.31 -48.22
N THR A 381 -12.07 12.52 -47.73
CA THR A 381 -11.84 13.71 -48.58
C THR A 381 -10.70 13.45 -49.56
N ASP A 382 -9.56 12.97 -49.05
CA ASP A 382 -8.39 12.60 -49.84
C ASP A 382 -8.75 11.59 -50.95
N SER A 383 -9.44 10.51 -50.60
CA SER A 383 -9.79 9.46 -51.56
C SER A 383 -10.75 9.97 -52.66
N ASN A 384 -11.68 10.86 -52.30
CA ASN A 384 -12.58 11.49 -53.26
C ASN A 384 -11.86 12.47 -54.18
N GLU A 385 -10.93 13.27 -53.66
CA GLU A 385 -10.10 14.16 -54.47
C GLU A 385 -9.25 13.38 -55.48
N LEU A 386 -8.62 12.29 -55.04
CA LEU A 386 -7.82 11.44 -55.93
C LEU A 386 -8.68 10.83 -57.05
N LYS A 387 -9.90 10.37 -56.72
CA LYS A 387 -10.86 9.87 -57.72
C LYS A 387 -11.28 10.96 -58.71
N GLN A 388 -11.49 12.19 -58.26
CA GLN A 388 -11.83 13.30 -59.13
C GLN A 388 -10.66 13.69 -60.05
N ARG A 389 -9.44 13.73 -59.52
CA ARG A 389 -8.22 14.00 -60.30
C ARG A 389 -7.99 12.92 -61.36
N GLU A 390 -8.23 11.66 -61.03
CA GLU A 390 -8.15 10.55 -62.00
C GLU A 390 -9.13 10.74 -63.18
N LYS A 391 -10.36 11.17 -62.89
CA LYS A 391 -11.34 11.46 -63.93
C LYS A 391 -10.85 12.58 -64.87
N ILE A 392 -10.38 13.69 -64.31
CA ILE A 392 -9.86 14.84 -65.08
C ILE A 392 -8.67 14.43 -65.96
N TYR A 393 -7.76 13.62 -65.41
CA TYR A 393 -6.63 13.08 -66.16
C TYR A 393 -7.08 12.28 -67.40
N LEU A 394 -8.05 11.38 -67.23
CA LEU A 394 -8.59 10.58 -68.33
C LEU A 394 -9.30 11.42 -69.38
N ASP A 395 -10.06 12.44 -68.96
CA ASP A 395 -10.76 13.36 -69.87
C ASP A 395 -9.76 14.16 -70.74
N HIS A 396 -8.72 14.74 -70.13
CA HIS A 396 -7.66 15.47 -70.84
C HIS A 396 -6.87 14.56 -71.81
N LEU A 397 -6.57 13.33 -71.39
CA LEU A 397 -5.84 12.37 -72.23
C LEU A 397 -6.66 11.95 -73.45
N ASN A 398 -7.97 11.74 -73.27
CA ASN A 398 -8.88 11.43 -74.38
C ASN A 398 -9.00 12.60 -75.37
N GLU A 399 -9.09 13.84 -74.89
CA GLU A 399 -9.15 15.04 -75.74
C GLU A 399 -7.89 15.19 -76.60
N LEU A 400 -6.70 15.01 -76.01
CA LEU A 400 -5.43 15.08 -76.73
C LEU A 400 -5.31 13.97 -77.78
N THR A 401 -5.69 12.74 -77.42
CA THR A 401 -5.68 11.58 -78.32
C THR A 401 -6.63 11.78 -79.50
N GLN A 402 -7.78 12.41 -79.29
CA GLN A 402 -8.73 12.73 -80.36
C GLN A 402 -8.16 13.78 -81.34
N ALA A 403 -7.46 14.81 -80.86
CA ALA A 403 -6.81 15.81 -81.70
C ALA A 403 -5.67 15.22 -82.54
N ILE A 404 -4.85 14.34 -81.97
CA ILE A 404 -3.78 13.61 -82.69
C ILE A 404 -4.40 12.74 -83.79
N ASN A 405 -5.46 11.99 -83.49
CA ASN A 405 -6.14 11.16 -84.47
C ASN A 405 -6.73 11.96 -85.64
N GLN A 406 -7.29 13.15 -85.39
CA GLN A 406 -7.81 14.03 -86.45
C GLN A 406 -6.71 14.45 -87.45
N VAL A 407 -5.52 14.78 -86.94
CA VAL A 407 -4.37 15.15 -87.79
C VAL A 407 -3.85 13.95 -88.59
N GLN A 408 -3.74 12.78 -87.96
CA GLN A 408 -3.30 11.57 -88.63
C GLN A 408 -4.28 11.12 -89.73
N ILE A 409 -5.60 11.30 -89.54
CA ILE A 409 -6.62 11.01 -90.56
C ILE A 409 -6.52 12.02 -91.72
N ALA A 410 -6.31 13.31 -91.45
CA ALA A 410 -6.14 14.33 -92.49
C ALA A 410 -4.91 14.04 -93.37
N PHE A 411 -3.79 13.61 -92.78
CA PHE A 411 -2.59 13.20 -93.52
C PHE A 411 -2.78 11.90 -94.33
N LYS A 412 -3.62 10.96 -93.88
CA LYS A 412 -3.89 9.70 -94.59
C LYS A 412 -4.92 9.82 -95.72
N SER A 413 -5.81 10.81 -95.68
CA SER A 413 -6.95 10.94 -96.61
C SER A 413 -6.71 11.81 -97.84
N GLN A 414 -5.57 12.52 -97.95
CA GLN A 414 -5.26 13.35 -99.12
C GLN A 414 -3.87 13.03 -99.73
N GLN A 415 -3.87 12.61 -101.00
CA GLN A 415 -2.71 12.78 -101.88
C GLN A 415 -2.58 14.27 -102.22
N LEU A 416 -1.67 14.96 -101.54
CA LEU A 416 -1.22 16.32 -101.87
C LEU A 416 -0.55 16.30 -103.26
N THR A 417 -1.33 16.54 -104.31
CA THR A 417 -0.86 16.72 -105.69
C THR A 417 -0.39 18.16 -105.93
N ASP A 418 0.64 18.32 -106.75
CA ASP A 418 1.45 19.54 -106.96
C ASP A 418 0.74 20.70 -107.68
N GLU A 419 -0.59 20.69 -107.83
CA GLU A 419 -1.29 21.69 -108.65
C GLU A 419 -1.94 22.85 -107.86
N ASN A 420 -1.85 22.90 -106.52
CA ASN A 420 -2.38 24.03 -105.74
C ASN A 420 -1.66 24.29 -104.40
N GLU A 421 -0.41 24.77 -104.48
CA GLU A 421 0.48 25.02 -103.32
C GLU A 421 -0.10 26.01 -102.28
N ILE A 422 -0.96 26.94 -102.68
CA ILE A 422 -1.50 27.99 -101.78
C ILE A 422 -2.62 27.46 -100.86
N ASN A 423 -3.49 26.57 -101.35
CA ASN A 423 -4.56 25.98 -100.52
C ASN A 423 -3.99 24.92 -99.56
N ASN A 424 -2.96 24.19 -100.00
CA ASN A 424 -2.25 23.22 -99.17
C ASN A 424 -1.51 23.89 -98.00
N LEU A 425 -0.93 25.08 -98.20
CA LEU A 425 -0.34 25.89 -97.13
C LEU A 425 -1.39 26.38 -96.11
N LYS A 426 -2.63 26.70 -96.53
CA LYS A 426 -3.69 27.14 -95.60
C LYS A 426 -4.19 26.00 -94.70
N GLN A 427 -4.54 24.84 -95.27
CA GLN A 427 -5.03 23.69 -94.48
C GLN A 427 -3.96 23.12 -93.53
N LEU A 428 -2.69 23.08 -93.94
CA LEU A 428 -1.59 22.65 -93.07
C LEU A 428 -1.36 23.63 -91.90
N ASN A 429 -1.57 24.93 -92.12
CA ASN A 429 -1.51 25.93 -91.05
C ASN A 429 -2.69 25.83 -90.08
N GLU A 430 -3.90 25.49 -90.55
CA GLU A 430 -5.07 25.26 -89.68
C GLU A 430 -4.89 24.03 -88.78
N LEU A 431 -4.37 22.92 -89.32
CA LEU A 431 -4.05 21.72 -88.52
C LEU A 431 -2.90 21.94 -87.54
N HIS A 432 -1.88 22.72 -87.92
CA HIS A 432 -0.81 23.14 -87.01
C HIS A 432 -1.37 23.99 -85.86
N THR A 433 -2.32 24.89 -86.15
CA THR A 433 -2.99 25.72 -85.15
C THR A 433 -3.84 24.89 -84.18
N LEU A 434 -4.53 23.85 -84.68
CA LEU A 434 -5.29 22.92 -83.82
C LEU A 434 -4.38 22.20 -82.80
N LEU A 435 -3.24 21.63 -83.21
CA LEU A 435 -2.32 20.97 -82.28
C LEU A 435 -1.61 21.94 -81.34
N LEU A 436 -1.28 23.14 -81.80
CA LEU A 436 -0.72 24.19 -80.94
C LEU A 436 -1.73 24.65 -79.89
N SER A 437 -3.02 24.72 -80.24
CA SER A 437 -4.09 25.08 -79.27
C SER A 437 -4.27 24.07 -78.14
N LYS A 438 -3.70 22.87 -78.26
CA LYS A 438 -3.72 21.81 -77.24
C LYS A 438 -2.42 21.69 -76.46
N HIS A 439 -1.45 22.58 -76.69
CA HIS A 439 -0.16 22.56 -76.00
C HIS A 439 -0.29 22.73 -74.48
N ASP A 440 -1.17 23.65 -74.04
CA ASP A 440 -1.45 23.88 -72.62
C ASP A 440 -1.95 22.62 -71.88
N LEU A 441 -2.66 21.72 -72.58
CA LEU A 441 -3.12 20.44 -72.00
C LEU A 441 -1.94 19.50 -71.73
N ILE A 442 -0.88 19.54 -72.54
CA ILE A 442 0.33 18.74 -72.34
C ILE A 442 1.13 19.27 -71.16
N GLU A 443 1.24 20.59 -71.01
CA GLU A 443 1.88 21.18 -69.82
C GLU A 443 1.12 20.82 -68.55
N ARG A 444 -0.22 20.83 -68.59
CA ARG A 444 -1.06 20.38 -67.46
C ARG A 444 -0.89 18.89 -67.16
N LEU A 445 -0.88 18.02 -68.18
CA LEU A 445 -0.65 16.58 -68.00
C LEU A 445 0.78 16.25 -67.51
N ASN A 446 1.78 17.08 -67.86
CA ASN A 446 3.16 17.01 -67.38
C ASN A 446 3.42 17.76 -66.07
N SER A 447 2.41 18.40 -65.49
CA SER A 447 2.56 19.00 -64.17
C SER A 447 2.68 17.91 -63.10
N ASN A 448 3.37 18.23 -62.00
CA ASN A 448 3.52 17.33 -60.86
C ASN A 448 2.17 16.87 -60.26
N GLU A 449 1.06 17.53 -60.61
CA GLU A 449 -0.30 17.20 -60.16
C GLU A 449 -0.78 15.82 -60.63
N PHE A 450 -0.25 15.30 -61.75
CA PHE A 450 -0.65 13.99 -62.31
C PHE A 450 0.49 12.95 -62.33
N ILE A 451 1.75 13.38 -62.18
CA ILE A 451 2.95 12.53 -62.28
C ILE A 451 3.13 11.56 -61.09
N LEU A 452 2.45 11.80 -59.96
CA LEU A 452 2.58 10.97 -58.76
C LEU A 452 2.03 9.53 -58.89
N TYR A 453 1.38 9.18 -60.01
CA TYR A 453 0.89 7.82 -60.27
C TYR A 453 1.85 7.03 -61.18
N PHE A 454 2.87 6.44 -60.57
CA PHE A 454 3.96 5.70 -61.23
C PHE A 454 3.49 4.67 -62.28
N LYS A 455 2.30 4.06 -62.10
CA LYS A 455 1.75 3.07 -63.06
C LYS A 455 1.37 3.64 -64.44
N ARG A 456 1.28 4.96 -64.64
CA ARG A 456 0.73 5.55 -65.88
C ARG A 456 1.68 6.48 -66.67
N ALA A 457 2.90 6.70 -66.17
CA ALA A 457 3.92 7.49 -66.87
C ALA A 457 4.24 6.96 -68.28
N LYS A 458 4.14 5.64 -68.48
CA LYS A 458 4.37 5.00 -69.79
C LYS A 458 3.32 5.42 -70.83
N HIS A 459 2.04 5.45 -70.46
CA HIS A 459 0.97 5.82 -71.38
C HIS A 459 1.00 7.30 -71.75
N LEU A 460 1.28 8.17 -70.78
CA LEU A 460 1.50 9.60 -71.04
C LEU A 460 2.69 9.83 -71.99
N HIS A 461 3.79 9.10 -71.77
CA HIS A 461 4.97 9.18 -72.62
C HIS A 461 4.71 8.75 -74.06
N GLU A 462 3.97 7.66 -74.28
CA GLU A 462 3.56 7.20 -75.61
C GLU A 462 2.74 8.26 -76.36
N VAL A 463 1.72 8.85 -75.71
CA VAL A 463 0.89 9.91 -76.31
C VAL A 463 1.69 11.19 -76.60
N MET A 464 2.65 11.55 -75.73
CA MET A 464 3.54 12.71 -75.96
C MET A 464 4.48 12.54 -77.15
N ILE A 465 4.97 11.31 -77.39
CA ILE A 465 5.77 10.99 -78.57
C ILE A 465 4.91 11.17 -79.84
N GLU A 466 3.68 10.66 -79.83
CA GLU A 466 2.77 10.77 -80.97
C GLU A 466 2.39 12.22 -81.31
N TYR A 467 2.15 13.06 -80.28
CA TYR A 467 1.92 14.50 -80.44
C TYR A 467 3.12 15.20 -81.12
N SER A 468 4.32 14.96 -80.60
CA SER A 468 5.55 15.59 -81.10
C SER A 468 5.84 15.19 -82.54
N HIS A 469 5.61 13.92 -82.89
CA HIS A 469 5.78 13.40 -84.24
C HIS A 469 4.82 14.07 -85.25
N SER A 470 3.55 14.29 -84.86
CA SER A 470 2.57 14.96 -85.73
C SER A 470 2.88 16.44 -85.99
N ILE A 471 3.44 17.17 -85.02
CA ILE A 471 3.89 18.56 -85.22
C ILE A 471 5.06 18.65 -86.20
N GLU A 472 6.05 17.77 -86.06
CA GLU A 472 7.26 17.80 -86.87
C GLU A 472 6.99 17.46 -88.34
N LEU A 473 6.04 16.56 -88.61
CA LEU A 473 5.58 16.26 -89.96
C LEU A 473 4.96 17.48 -90.68
N ILE A 474 4.20 18.32 -89.96
CA ILE A 474 3.58 19.52 -90.54
C ILE A 474 4.64 20.59 -90.86
N LYS A 475 5.58 20.85 -89.93
CA LYS A 475 6.61 21.90 -90.08
C LYS A 475 7.55 21.65 -91.27
N ASN A 476 7.93 20.40 -91.50
CA ASN A 476 8.87 20.06 -92.58
C ASN A 476 8.27 20.24 -93.98
N ARG A 477 6.95 20.07 -94.15
CA ARG A 477 6.29 20.28 -95.45
C ARG A 477 6.13 21.77 -95.80
N ILE A 478 5.95 22.63 -94.80
CA ILE A 478 5.89 24.10 -94.98
C ILE A 478 7.24 24.66 -95.46
N LYS A 479 8.36 24.24 -94.83
CA LYS A 479 9.71 24.72 -95.16
C LYS A 479 10.19 24.40 -96.58
N GLN A 480 9.73 23.30 -97.19
CA GLN A 480 10.15 22.92 -98.55
C GLN A 480 9.64 23.89 -99.63
N LEU A 481 8.53 24.58 -99.40
CA LEU A 481 7.90 25.48 -100.39
C LEU A 481 8.54 26.89 -100.41
N GLU A 482 9.28 27.29 -99.37
CA GLU A 482 9.83 28.65 -99.23
C GLU A 482 11.25 28.84 -99.84
N ILE A 483 12.01 27.76 -100.07
CA ILE A 483 13.46 27.80 -100.39
C ILE A 483 13.79 28.20 -101.86
N ASN A 484 12.86 28.05 -102.80
CA ASN A 484 13.16 28.21 -104.24
C ASN A 484 13.30 29.66 -104.76
N GLN A 485 12.90 30.69 -104.00
CA GLN A 485 12.87 32.08 -104.51
C GLN A 485 14.11 32.95 -104.19
N TYR A 486 15.06 32.51 -103.36
CA TYR A 486 15.98 33.42 -102.66
C TYR A 486 17.43 33.55 -103.21
N ASN A 487 17.91 32.67 -104.10
CA ASN A 487 19.36 32.45 -104.28
C ASN A 487 20.17 33.42 -105.20
N LYS A 488 19.61 34.45 -105.86
CA LYS A 488 20.36 35.28 -106.85
C LYS A 488 20.79 36.71 -106.40
N PHE A 489 20.30 37.24 -105.27
CA PHE A 489 20.57 38.62 -104.80
C PHE A 489 21.54 38.70 -103.61
N ASN A 490 21.95 37.56 -103.04
CA ASN A 490 22.39 37.52 -101.64
C ASN A 490 23.91 37.54 -101.41
N PHE A 491 24.76 37.36 -102.44
CA PHE A 491 26.20 37.12 -102.23
C PHE A 491 27.00 38.38 -101.82
N ASP A 492 26.90 39.50 -102.56
CA ASP A 492 27.71 40.71 -102.29
C ASP A 492 27.32 41.44 -100.99
N LYS A 493 26.05 41.38 -100.58
CA LYS A 493 25.57 41.97 -99.31
C LYS A 493 26.06 41.18 -98.08
N ARG A 494 26.46 39.91 -98.25
CA ARG A 494 26.94 39.06 -97.14
C ARG A 494 28.41 39.32 -96.78
N CYS A 495 29.28 39.67 -97.75
CA CYS A 495 30.69 40.04 -97.47
C CYS A 495 30.85 41.29 -96.59
N GLN A 496 30.06 42.35 -96.84
CA GLN A 496 30.14 43.61 -96.08
C GLN A 496 29.70 43.45 -94.62
N LYS A 497 28.61 42.68 -94.38
CA LYS A 497 28.05 42.44 -93.04
C LYS A 497 29.00 41.71 -92.09
N TRP A 498 29.85 40.82 -92.63
CA TRP A 498 30.81 40.08 -91.81
C TRP A 498 31.97 40.94 -91.31
N ASN A 499 32.40 41.94 -92.08
CA ASN A 499 33.43 42.88 -91.65
C ASN A 499 32.94 43.78 -90.50
N ASP A 500 31.71 44.28 -90.57
CA ASP A 500 31.11 45.11 -89.51
C ASP A 500 30.90 44.32 -88.21
N TYR A 501 30.52 43.03 -88.33
CA TYR A 501 30.32 42.13 -87.19
C TYR A 501 31.63 41.84 -86.42
N ILE A 502 32.73 41.58 -87.14
CA ILE A 502 34.04 41.34 -86.54
C ILE A 502 34.54 42.57 -85.76
N GLN A 503 34.31 43.77 -86.28
CA GLN A 503 34.71 45.03 -85.62
C GLN A 503 33.89 45.32 -84.34
N ALA A 504 32.61 44.94 -84.31
CA ALA A 504 31.77 45.08 -83.13
C ALA A 504 32.23 44.18 -81.96
N ILE A 505 32.72 42.98 -82.26
CA ILE A 505 33.24 42.05 -81.24
C ILE A 505 34.55 42.58 -80.62
N GLU A 506 35.46 43.14 -81.44
CA GLU A 506 36.71 43.75 -80.96
C GLU A 506 36.44 44.90 -79.98
N GLN A 507 35.43 45.73 -80.25
CA GLN A 507 35.02 46.82 -79.35
C GLN A 507 34.37 46.31 -78.05
N ASN A 508 33.55 45.25 -78.11
CA ASN A 508 32.93 44.64 -76.94
C ASN A 508 33.98 44.06 -75.97
N LEU A 509 35.00 43.35 -76.49
CA LEU A 509 36.09 42.82 -75.65
C LEU A 509 36.89 43.91 -74.92
N ALA A 510 37.08 45.08 -75.52
CA ALA A 510 37.76 46.21 -74.88
C ALA A 510 36.94 46.81 -73.72
N VAL A 511 35.60 46.85 -73.85
CA VAL A 511 34.69 47.29 -72.79
C VAL A 511 34.66 46.30 -71.63
N ILE A 512 34.64 45.00 -71.92
CA ILE A 512 34.68 43.94 -70.90
C ILE A 512 35.97 44.03 -70.08
N GLN A 513 37.11 44.33 -70.70
CA GLN A 513 38.40 44.47 -70.02
C GLN A 513 38.40 45.55 -68.91
N LEU A 514 37.67 46.65 -69.11
CA LEU A 514 37.55 47.74 -68.13
C LEU A 514 36.60 47.39 -66.98
N ASN A 515 35.67 46.46 -67.19
CA ASN A 515 34.58 46.13 -66.27
C ASN A 515 34.77 44.79 -65.53
N LEU A 516 35.94 44.14 -65.67
CA LEU A 516 36.24 42.86 -65.01
C LEU A 516 36.21 42.92 -63.47
N ARG A 517 36.44 44.09 -62.88
CA ARG A 517 36.38 44.30 -61.42
C ARG A 517 34.97 44.71 -61.02
N THR A 518 34.12 43.72 -60.76
CA THR A 518 32.71 43.90 -60.41
C THR A 518 32.24 42.82 -59.42
N ASN A 519 30.99 42.89 -58.99
CA ASN A 519 30.38 41.90 -58.08
C ASN A 519 30.03 40.59 -58.81
N TYR A 520 29.59 39.57 -58.06
CA TYR A 520 29.22 38.25 -58.62
C TYR A 520 28.20 38.33 -59.76
N HIS A 521 27.17 39.18 -59.64
CA HIS A 521 26.16 39.36 -60.69
C HIS A 521 26.74 39.99 -61.95
N GLY A 522 27.59 41.01 -61.82
CA GLY A 522 28.29 41.60 -62.96
C GLY A 522 29.20 40.60 -63.67
N LEU A 523 29.82 39.67 -62.95
CA LEU A 523 30.63 38.60 -63.55
C LEU A 523 29.77 37.57 -64.31
N LEU A 524 28.59 37.22 -63.79
CA LEU A 524 27.63 36.35 -64.50
C LEU A 524 27.07 37.01 -65.76
N GLU A 525 26.78 38.32 -65.71
CA GLU A 525 26.36 39.08 -66.88
C GLU A 525 27.47 39.14 -67.94
N ILE A 526 28.73 39.31 -67.53
CA ILE A 526 29.89 39.26 -68.43
C ILE A 526 30.08 37.86 -69.02
N ASP A 527 29.99 36.78 -68.23
CA ASP A 527 30.09 35.39 -68.75
C ASP A 527 28.92 35.04 -69.68
N THR A 528 27.72 35.54 -69.39
CA THR A 528 26.54 35.37 -70.26
C THR A 528 26.72 36.13 -71.57
N ASN A 529 27.22 37.38 -71.52
CA ASN A 529 27.52 38.17 -72.71
C ASN A 529 28.62 37.52 -73.57
N LEU A 530 29.71 37.03 -72.95
CA LEU A 530 30.77 36.29 -73.64
C LEU A 530 30.26 34.96 -74.22
N SER A 531 29.43 34.21 -73.49
CA SER A 531 28.83 32.96 -73.97
C SER A 531 27.84 33.20 -75.11
N ASN A 532 27.03 34.26 -75.04
CA ASN A 532 26.15 34.67 -76.13
C ASN A 532 26.95 35.10 -77.36
N THR A 533 28.06 35.81 -77.17
CA THR A 533 28.97 36.18 -78.27
C THR A 533 29.63 34.95 -78.88
N ILE A 534 30.05 33.96 -78.08
CA ILE A 534 30.60 32.68 -78.56
C ILE A 534 29.54 31.87 -79.30
N ASN A 535 28.32 31.80 -78.78
CA ASN A 535 27.23 31.05 -79.39
C ASN A 535 26.78 31.70 -80.71
N ASP A 536 26.62 33.03 -80.74
CA ASP A 536 26.30 33.78 -81.96
C ASP A 536 27.44 33.62 -83.00
N PHE A 537 28.70 33.64 -82.57
CA PHE A 537 29.84 33.36 -83.43
C PHE A 537 29.82 31.93 -84.00
N ASN A 538 29.59 30.92 -83.16
CA ASN A 538 29.54 29.50 -83.57
C ASN A 538 28.33 29.21 -84.48
N GLN A 539 27.17 29.81 -84.21
CA GLN A 539 25.98 29.67 -85.05
C GLN A 539 26.20 30.22 -86.46
N ARG A 540 26.92 31.35 -86.57
CA ARG A 540 27.23 31.98 -87.85
C ARG A 540 28.50 31.44 -88.51
N GLN A 541 29.28 30.61 -87.82
CA GLN A 541 30.54 30.06 -88.34
C GLN A 541 30.35 29.26 -89.64
N GLN A 542 29.26 28.49 -89.74
CA GLN A 542 28.93 27.75 -90.96
C GLN A 542 28.61 28.70 -92.13
N GLU A 543 27.95 29.83 -91.87
CA GLU A 543 27.68 30.83 -92.90
C GLU A 543 28.97 31.47 -93.42
N LEU A 544 29.95 31.74 -92.55
CA LEU A 544 31.26 32.25 -92.94
C LEU A 544 32.05 31.21 -93.76
N ILE A 545 32.05 29.94 -93.35
CA ILE A 545 32.70 28.84 -94.08
C ILE A 545 32.05 28.66 -95.45
N GLN A 546 30.73 28.73 -95.53
CA GLN A 546 29.98 28.66 -96.78
C GLN A 546 30.28 29.85 -97.69
N LEU A 547 30.38 31.06 -97.14
CA LEU A 547 30.74 32.28 -97.89
C LEU A 547 32.19 32.24 -98.37
N ILE A 548 33.10 31.64 -97.58
CA ILE A 548 34.49 31.38 -97.97
C ILE A 548 34.56 30.34 -99.09
N ASN A 549 33.74 29.29 -99.05
CA ASN A 549 33.68 28.25 -100.08
C ASN A 549 32.98 28.72 -101.36
N GLU A 550 31.91 29.49 -101.25
CA GLU A 550 31.23 30.19 -102.36
C GLU A 550 32.17 31.22 -102.99
N GLY A 551 32.94 31.96 -102.19
CA GLY A 551 34.00 32.85 -102.67
C GLY A 551 35.12 32.09 -103.38
N LYS A 552 35.56 30.94 -102.87
CA LYS A 552 36.55 30.06 -103.52
C LYS A 552 36.05 29.49 -104.86
N GLN A 553 34.77 29.10 -104.95
CA GLN A 553 34.14 28.64 -106.20
C GLN A 553 33.91 29.78 -107.20
N LEU A 554 33.56 30.99 -106.75
CA LEU A 554 33.43 32.17 -107.62
C LEU A 554 34.80 32.71 -108.09
N ILE A 555 35.87 32.47 -107.32
CA ILE A 555 37.27 32.70 -107.72
C ILE A 555 37.70 31.70 -108.81
N GLU A 556 37.36 30.42 -108.69
CA GLU A 556 37.64 29.39 -109.73
C GLU A 556 36.90 29.64 -111.06
N GLN A 557 35.78 30.39 -111.04
CA GLN A 557 34.99 30.75 -112.21
C GLN A 557 35.36 32.13 -112.83
N ASN A 558 36.42 32.77 -112.35
CA ASN A 558 37.00 34.02 -112.89
C ASN A 558 36.03 35.22 -112.96
N LEU A 559 35.16 35.40 -111.96
CA LEU A 559 34.14 36.46 -111.90
C LEU A 559 34.35 37.52 -110.79
N ILE A 560 35.53 37.64 -110.15
CA ILE A 560 35.79 38.65 -109.09
C ILE A 560 37.15 39.37 -109.27
N ILE A 561 37.16 40.71 -109.12
CA ILE A 561 38.25 41.64 -109.50
C ILE A 561 39.25 41.97 -108.37
N ASP A 562 39.02 41.64 -107.09
CA ASP A 562 39.96 42.02 -106.03
C ASP A 562 40.32 40.88 -105.05
N HIS A 563 41.49 40.28 -105.27
CA HIS A 563 42.00 39.14 -104.51
C HIS A 563 42.57 39.50 -103.13
N HIS A 564 42.79 40.78 -102.81
CA HIS A 564 43.57 41.17 -101.61
C HIS A 564 42.72 41.45 -100.36
N THR A 565 41.43 41.74 -100.51
CA THR A 565 40.50 42.05 -99.40
C THR A 565 39.94 40.79 -98.71
N PHE A 566 39.83 39.67 -99.42
CA PHE A 566 39.31 38.40 -98.89
C PHE A 566 40.30 37.67 -97.96
N THR A 567 41.60 37.64 -98.30
CA THR A 567 42.64 36.96 -97.49
C THR A 567 42.86 37.62 -96.12
N LYS A 568 42.52 38.91 -95.96
CA LYS A 568 42.56 39.64 -94.69
C LYS A 568 41.40 39.30 -93.73
N LEU A 569 40.25 38.86 -94.24
CA LEU A 569 39.10 38.47 -93.42
C LEU A 569 39.40 37.17 -92.66
N GLU A 570 40.02 36.20 -93.34
CA GLU A 570 40.35 34.86 -92.81
C GLU A 570 41.31 34.89 -91.61
N GLN A 571 42.28 35.80 -91.61
CA GLN A 571 43.27 35.92 -90.52
C GLN A 571 42.73 36.69 -89.29
N ARG A 572 41.84 37.67 -89.50
CA ARG A 572 41.26 38.48 -88.40
C ARG A 572 40.32 37.68 -87.52
N TRP A 573 39.47 36.82 -88.08
CA TRP A 573 38.50 36.07 -87.29
C TRP A 573 39.14 35.01 -86.38
N GLN A 574 40.23 34.36 -86.82
CA GLN A 574 40.93 33.35 -86.01
C GLN A 574 41.60 33.94 -84.76
N THR A 575 42.05 35.20 -84.84
CA THR A 575 42.74 35.89 -83.74
C THR A 575 41.76 36.35 -82.65
N ILE A 576 40.58 36.83 -83.04
CA ILE A 576 39.54 37.30 -82.10
C ILE A 576 38.91 36.13 -81.33
N MET A 577 38.68 34.98 -81.98
CA MET A 577 38.10 33.82 -81.30
C MET A 577 38.97 33.31 -80.14
N LYS A 578 40.30 33.30 -80.33
CA LYS A 578 41.25 32.98 -79.24
C LYS A 578 41.18 34.00 -78.10
N ALA A 579 40.97 35.28 -78.41
CA ALA A 579 40.85 36.33 -77.39
C ALA A 579 39.55 36.22 -76.56
N ILE A 580 38.41 35.91 -77.18
CA ILE A 580 37.12 35.71 -76.48
C ILE A 580 37.20 34.51 -75.53
N LEU A 581 37.73 33.36 -76.00
CA LEU A 581 37.83 32.13 -75.19
C LEU A 581 38.74 32.33 -73.98
N ASN A 582 39.89 33.01 -74.15
CA ASN A 582 40.78 33.32 -73.04
C ASN A 582 40.11 34.23 -72.00
N LYS A 583 39.34 35.23 -72.44
CA LYS A 583 38.62 36.14 -71.54
C LYS A 583 37.45 35.47 -70.81
N GLN A 584 36.73 34.57 -71.48
CA GLN A 584 35.69 33.77 -70.84
C GLN A 584 36.27 32.85 -69.75
N GLN A 585 37.44 32.27 -70.00
CA GLN A 585 38.10 31.42 -69.01
C GLN A 585 38.51 32.20 -67.76
N GLU A 586 39.06 33.41 -67.92
CA GLU A 586 39.41 34.31 -66.80
C GLU A 586 38.19 34.66 -65.93
N VAL A 587 37.04 34.97 -66.54
CA VAL A 587 35.79 35.26 -65.81
C VAL A 587 35.25 34.02 -65.09
N LYS A 588 35.27 32.85 -65.74
CA LYS A 588 34.82 31.59 -65.13
C LYS A 588 35.64 31.19 -63.91
N ASP A 589 36.94 31.47 -63.91
CA ASP A 589 37.80 31.15 -62.77
C ASP A 589 37.53 32.08 -61.57
N ILE A 590 37.13 33.34 -61.80
CA ILE A 590 36.67 34.25 -60.74
C ILE A 590 35.27 33.83 -60.22
N ILE A 591 34.37 33.38 -61.10
CA ILE A 591 33.05 32.83 -60.68
C ILE A 591 33.22 31.59 -59.79
N LYS A 592 34.15 30.69 -60.12
CA LYS A 592 34.45 29.51 -59.28
C LYS A 592 34.95 29.91 -57.89
N LEU A 593 35.74 30.97 -57.77
CA LEU A 593 36.19 31.50 -56.47
C LEU A 593 35.00 31.99 -55.63
N TRP A 594 34.05 32.71 -56.24
CA TRP A 594 32.81 33.16 -55.58
C TRP A 594 31.95 31.99 -55.10
N LEU A 595 31.75 30.97 -55.94
CA LEU A 595 30.99 29.77 -55.58
C LEU A 595 31.65 29.00 -54.43
N SER A 596 32.99 28.92 -54.43
CA SER A 596 33.74 28.27 -53.34
C SER A 596 33.56 29.01 -52.01
N TYR A 597 33.63 30.35 -52.02
CA TYR A 597 33.38 31.18 -50.83
C TYR A 597 31.96 30.99 -50.29
N GLN A 598 30.94 31.01 -51.15
CA GLN A 598 29.54 30.78 -50.77
C GLN A 598 29.31 29.38 -50.18
N ASN A 599 29.89 28.35 -50.81
CA ASN A 599 29.79 26.97 -50.31
C ASN A 599 30.45 26.80 -48.93
N TYR A 600 31.59 27.45 -48.70
CA TYR A 600 32.25 27.42 -47.38
C TYR A 600 31.43 28.17 -46.32
N LEU A 601 30.86 29.33 -46.65
CA LEU A 601 29.95 30.06 -45.76
C LEU A 601 28.70 29.25 -45.41
N GLU A 602 28.04 28.65 -46.39
CA GLU A 602 26.84 27.83 -46.15
C GLU A 602 27.16 26.62 -45.28
N SER A 603 28.28 25.94 -45.57
CA SER A 603 28.75 24.81 -44.76
C SER A 603 29.05 25.22 -43.32
N TYR A 604 29.66 26.40 -43.11
CA TYR A 604 29.92 26.96 -41.80
C TYR A 604 28.63 27.25 -41.03
N TYR A 605 27.67 27.97 -41.61
CA TYR A 605 26.39 28.26 -40.95
C TYR A 605 25.56 27.01 -40.67
N ARG A 606 25.56 26.03 -41.58
CA ARG A 606 24.84 24.76 -41.39
C ARG A 606 25.44 23.95 -40.24
N LEU A 607 26.76 23.84 -40.18
CA LEU A 607 27.45 23.13 -39.11
C LEU A 607 27.29 23.85 -37.76
N LEU A 608 27.40 25.18 -37.74
CA LEU A 608 27.18 26.01 -36.56
C LEU A 608 25.75 25.84 -36.02
N LYS A 609 24.74 25.90 -36.89
CA LYS A 609 23.33 25.70 -36.53
C LYS A 609 23.08 24.31 -35.96
N SER A 610 23.53 23.26 -36.65
CA SER A 610 23.35 21.87 -36.19
C SER A 610 24.01 21.61 -34.84
N LYS A 611 25.20 22.18 -34.57
CA LYS A 611 25.88 22.02 -33.29
C LYS A 611 25.21 22.84 -32.18
N TYR A 612 24.81 24.07 -32.47
CA TYR A 612 24.11 24.92 -31.50
C TYR A 612 22.73 24.35 -31.10
N GLU A 613 21.96 23.81 -32.06
CA GLU A 613 20.67 23.15 -31.78
C GLU A 613 20.86 21.90 -30.90
N LEU A 614 21.88 21.09 -31.20
CA LEU A 614 22.17 19.86 -30.45
C LEU A 614 22.70 20.16 -29.04
N GLU A 615 23.50 21.21 -28.87
CA GLU A 615 23.93 21.71 -27.56
C GLU A 615 22.78 22.34 -26.77
N GLN A 616 21.89 23.10 -27.41
CA GLN A 616 20.68 23.66 -26.78
C GLN A 616 19.75 22.56 -26.25
N GLU A 617 19.47 21.53 -27.05
CA GLU A 617 18.61 20.41 -26.64
C GLU A 617 19.20 19.66 -25.43
N GLN A 618 20.51 19.41 -25.41
CA GLN A 618 21.18 18.74 -24.30
C GLN A 618 21.27 19.59 -23.02
N LEU A 619 21.24 20.92 -23.14
CA LEU A 619 21.37 21.88 -22.04
C LEU A 619 20.02 22.36 -21.46
N GLN A 620 18.88 21.92 -22.01
CA GLN A 620 17.55 22.20 -21.45
C GLN A 620 17.26 21.38 -20.18
N SER A 621 17.66 20.10 -20.15
CA SER A 621 17.54 19.22 -18.97
C SER A 621 18.83 18.40 -18.77
N PRO A 622 19.94 19.04 -18.38
CA PRO A 622 21.23 18.37 -18.33
C PRO A 622 21.29 17.33 -17.21
N THR A 623 21.99 16.22 -17.47
CA THR A 623 22.36 15.25 -16.43
C THR A 623 23.60 15.68 -15.68
N ILE A 624 23.74 15.26 -14.42
CA ILE A 624 24.92 15.57 -13.58
C ILE A 624 26.21 15.02 -14.20
N ALA A 625 26.15 13.90 -14.93
CA ALA A 625 27.28 13.36 -15.67
C ALA A 625 27.76 14.32 -16.77
N LEU A 626 26.82 14.91 -17.53
CA LEU A 626 27.12 15.89 -18.57
C LEU A 626 27.71 17.18 -17.97
N ILE A 627 27.15 17.68 -16.86
CA ILE A 627 27.67 18.88 -16.19
C ILE A 627 29.09 18.63 -15.63
N ASN A 628 29.38 17.42 -15.13
CA ASN A 628 30.73 17.05 -14.71
C ASN A 628 31.72 17.00 -15.88
N GLN A 629 31.30 16.54 -17.06
CA GLN A 629 32.14 16.57 -18.27
C GLN A 629 32.43 18.02 -18.72
N ILE A 630 31.44 18.91 -18.62
CA ILE A 630 31.61 20.35 -18.87
C ILE A 630 32.61 20.95 -17.89
N LYS A 631 32.52 20.64 -16.60
CA LYS A 631 33.47 21.09 -15.57
C LYS A 631 34.91 20.61 -15.84
N GLN A 632 35.07 19.42 -16.42
CA GLN A 632 36.38 18.85 -16.78
C GLN A 632 36.97 19.48 -18.06
N GLY A 633 36.24 20.39 -18.73
CA GLY A 633 36.70 21.03 -19.96
C GLY A 633 36.61 20.15 -21.20
N ASN A 634 35.87 19.03 -21.14
CA ASN A 634 35.71 18.09 -22.26
C ASN A 634 34.63 18.53 -23.26
N TYR A 635 33.88 19.58 -22.93
CA TYR A 635 32.80 20.11 -23.75
C TYR A 635 32.84 21.64 -23.69
N LEU A 636 32.60 22.26 -24.85
CA LEU A 636 32.21 23.66 -25.07
C LEU A 636 33.34 24.69 -25.30
N SER A 637 33.74 24.79 -26.56
CA SER A 637 33.83 26.09 -27.25
C SER A 637 33.73 25.85 -28.76
N ALA A 638 33.00 26.70 -29.49
CA ALA A 638 32.94 26.64 -30.95
C ALA A 638 34.35 26.81 -31.56
N THR A 639 35.23 27.51 -30.84
CA THR A 639 36.65 27.75 -31.19
C THR A 639 37.58 26.54 -31.00
N GLN A 640 37.19 25.50 -30.26
CA GLN A 640 37.96 24.25 -30.15
C GLN A 640 37.58 23.20 -31.21
N ASN A 641 36.49 23.42 -31.96
CA ASN A 641 36.07 22.52 -33.02
C ASN A 641 36.97 22.68 -34.26
N GLU A 642 37.79 21.67 -34.51
CA GLU A 642 38.78 21.65 -35.57
C GLU A 642 38.16 21.81 -36.97
N GLU A 643 36.94 21.32 -37.17
CA GLU A 643 36.22 21.44 -38.46
C GLU A 643 35.73 22.87 -38.72
N LEU A 644 35.16 23.54 -37.70
CA LEU A 644 34.74 24.94 -37.81
C LEU A 644 35.94 25.87 -38.00
N LYS A 645 37.06 25.61 -37.31
CA LYS A 645 38.30 26.35 -37.46
C LYS A 645 38.88 26.24 -38.88
N ASN A 646 38.91 25.02 -39.42
CA ASN A 646 39.37 24.76 -40.79
C ASN A 646 38.47 25.42 -41.85
N LEU A 647 37.16 25.49 -41.62
CA LEU A 647 36.24 26.19 -42.52
C LEU A 647 36.44 27.72 -42.45
N LEU A 648 36.63 28.28 -41.26
CA LEU A 648 36.85 29.70 -41.05
C LEU A 648 38.16 30.20 -41.70
N GLU A 649 39.21 29.37 -41.69
CA GLU A 649 40.46 29.63 -42.41
C GLU A 649 40.27 29.62 -43.94
N LYS A 650 39.54 28.65 -44.48
CA LYS A 650 39.21 28.59 -45.92
C LYS A 650 38.34 29.77 -46.37
N ILE A 651 37.39 30.20 -45.55
CA ILE A 651 36.57 31.41 -45.79
C ILE A 651 37.47 32.64 -45.83
N TYR A 652 38.41 32.77 -44.89
CA TYR A 652 39.35 33.89 -44.85
C TYR A 652 40.23 33.95 -46.11
N GLU A 653 40.84 32.83 -46.50
CA GLU A 653 41.70 32.76 -47.68
C GLU A 653 40.95 33.10 -48.98
N THR A 654 39.74 32.56 -49.14
CA THR A 654 38.90 32.83 -50.31
C THR A 654 38.39 34.28 -50.34
N ASN A 655 37.99 34.83 -49.18
CA ASN A 655 37.60 36.24 -49.02
C ASN A 655 38.74 37.19 -49.44
N ARG A 656 39.98 36.93 -49.00
CA ARG A 656 41.15 37.75 -49.39
C ARG A 656 41.45 37.70 -50.88
N ARG A 657 41.29 36.54 -51.52
CA ARG A 657 41.45 36.41 -52.98
C ARG A 657 40.34 37.14 -53.74
N LEU A 658 39.10 37.09 -53.26
CA LEU A 658 37.97 37.81 -53.88
C LEU A 658 38.11 39.32 -53.78
N ILE A 659 38.62 39.84 -52.65
CA ILE A 659 38.90 41.27 -52.46
C ILE A 659 39.85 41.79 -53.56
N ALA A 660 40.87 41.02 -53.95
CA ALA A 660 41.84 41.42 -54.97
C ALA A 660 41.22 41.59 -56.39
N HIS A 661 40.09 40.92 -56.67
CA HIS A 661 39.41 40.91 -57.97
C HIS A 661 38.08 41.67 -57.99
N SER A 662 37.70 42.33 -56.89
CA SER A 662 36.42 43.03 -56.73
C SER A 662 36.54 44.55 -56.83
N ASP A 663 35.41 45.23 -57.03
CA ASP A 663 35.31 46.69 -56.92
C ASP A 663 35.21 47.15 -55.45
N VAL A 664 35.44 48.45 -55.21
CA VAL A 664 35.53 49.04 -53.85
C VAL A 664 34.26 48.78 -53.02
N LYS A 665 33.07 48.79 -53.64
CA LYS A 665 31.81 48.52 -52.94
C LYS A 665 31.75 47.06 -52.48
N THR A 666 32.09 46.13 -53.35
CA THR A 666 32.09 44.69 -53.03
C THR A 666 33.16 44.33 -52.01
N GLN A 667 34.33 44.97 -52.06
CA GLN A 667 35.36 44.83 -51.02
C GLN A 667 34.82 45.20 -49.63
N THR A 668 34.11 46.33 -49.52
CA THR A 668 33.52 46.79 -48.25
C THR A 668 32.48 45.80 -47.72
N ILE A 669 31.67 45.19 -48.60
CA ILE A 669 30.67 44.19 -48.24
C ILE A 669 31.35 42.92 -47.73
N LEU A 670 32.36 42.41 -48.44
CA LEU A 670 33.11 41.21 -48.05
C LEU A 670 33.87 41.38 -46.72
N GLU A 671 34.40 42.57 -46.46
CA GLU A 671 35.04 42.90 -45.17
C GLU A 671 34.02 42.99 -44.03
N LYS A 672 32.83 43.52 -44.30
CA LYS A 672 31.74 43.57 -43.32
C LYS A 672 31.23 42.17 -42.98
N GLU A 673 30.96 41.32 -43.97
CA GLU A 673 30.51 39.92 -43.75
C GLU A 673 31.51 39.12 -42.91
N TRP A 674 32.81 39.29 -43.17
CA TRP A 674 33.85 38.66 -42.37
C TRP A 674 33.83 39.13 -40.90
N ASN A 675 33.73 40.43 -40.67
CA ASN A 675 33.69 41.00 -39.32
C ASN A 675 32.43 40.57 -38.56
N ASP A 676 31.28 40.52 -39.22
CA ASP A 676 30.03 40.08 -38.62
C ASP A 676 30.07 38.58 -38.27
N LEU A 677 30.69 37.75 -39.12
CA LEU A 677 30.91 36.32 -38.85
C LEU A 677 31.83 36.09 -37.65
N GLN A 678 32.90 36.90 -37.51
CA GLN A 678 33.80 36.84 -36.36
C GLN A 678 33.12 37.29 -35.06
N ARG A 679 32.23 38.29 -35.10
CA ARG A 679 31.44 38.71 -33.93
C ARG A 679 30.45 37.62 -33.50
N SER A 680 29.71 37.04 -34.45
CA SER A 680 28.74 35.97 -34.20
C SER A 680 29.40 34.75 -33.52
N ALA A 681 30.58 34.34 -33.97
CA ALA A 681 31.35 33.26 -33.35
C ALA A 681 31.73 33.58 -31.88
N ASN A 682 32.16 34.81 -31.60
CA ASN A 682 32.53 35.24 -30.25
C ASN A 682 31.32 35.35 -29.31
N GLU A 683 30.17 35.82 -29.80
CA GLU A 683 28.92 35.90 -29.02
C GLU A 683 28.43 34.52 -28.59
N ILE A 684 28.52 33.53 -29.47
CA ILE A 684 28.17 32.13 -29.15
C ILE A 684 29.10 31.57 -28.06
N ASP A 685 30.42 31.79 -28.18
CA ASP A 685 31.39 31.34 -27.17
C ASP A 685 31.16 32.00 -25.80
N ILE A 686 30.81 33.30 -25.76
CA ILE A 686 30.47 34.00 -24.52
C ILE A 686 29.21 33.42 -23.89
N ASN A 687 28.14 33.21 -24.68
CA ASN A 687 26.88 32.65 -24.19
C ASN A 687 27.04 31.23 -23.64
N ILE A 688 27.80 30.39 -24.35
CA ILE A 688 28.14 29.04 -23.93
C ILE A 688 28.93 29.06 -22.62
N LYS A 689 29.91 29.95 -22.49
CA LYS A 689 30.70 30.11 -21.27
C LYS A 689 29.83 30.53 -20.08
N GLN A 690 28.97 31.54 -20.24
CA GLN A 690 28.04 31.98 -19.18
C GLN A 690 27.08 30.86 -18.75
N ARG A 691 26.56 30.08 -19.71
CA ARG A 691 25.72 28.92 -19.40
C ARG A 691 26.50 27.84 -18.65
N SER A 692 27.75 27.58 -19.03
CA SER A 692 28.62 26.61 -18.35
C SER A 692 28.89 27.00 -16.88
N GLU A 693 29.15 28.27 -16.59
CA GLU A 693 29.36 28.79 -15.24
C GLU A 693 28.10 28.63 -14.36
N THR A 694 26.93 28.85 -14.95
CA THR A 694 25.63 28.65 -14.29
C THR A 694 25.40 27.18 -13.95
N LEU A 695 25.68 26.27 -14.89
CA LEU A 695 25.56 24.82 -14.68
C LEU A 695 26.56 24.29 -13.64
N ILE A 696 27.80 24.81 -13.62
CA ILE A 696 28.79 24.46 -12.60
C ILE A 696 28.31 24.89 -11.20
N THR A 697 27.68 26.05 -11.08
CA THR A 697 27.10 26.51 -9.82
C THR A 697 25.97 25.58 -9.35
N LEU A 698 25.13 25.15 -10.27
CA LEU A 698 24.06 24.18 -10.01
C LEU A 698 24.62 22.81 -9.59
N LEU A 699 25.71 22.34 -10.21
CA LEU A 699 26.41 21.12 -9.80
C LEU A 699 26.97 21.21 -8.37
N VAL A 700 27.47 22.38 -7.95
CA VAL A 700 27.91 22.58 -6.55
C VAL A 700 26.71 22.40 -5.61
N ARG A 701 25.57 23.04 -5.91
CA ARG A 701 24.35 22.94 -5.11
C ARG A 701 23.81 21.50 -5.03
N TYR A 702 23.85 20.74 -6.14
CA TYR A 702 23.50 19.32 -6.15
C TYR A 702 24.40 18.49 -5.22
N ASN A 703 25.72 18.67 -5.32
CA ASN A 703 26.68 17.93 -4.48
C ASN A 703 26.55 18.27 -2.99
N GLU A 704 26.21 19.52 -2.65
CA GLU A 704 25.93 19.92 -1.27
C GLU A 704 24.68 19.21 -0.72
N LEU A 705 23.62 19.09 -1.53
CA LEU A 705 22.42 18.34 -1.16
C LEU A 705 22.69 16.86 -0.97
N ASP A 706 23.43 16.23 -1.88
CA ASP A 706 23.76 14.80 -1.78
C ASP A 706 24.58 14.51 -0.51
N ARG A 707 25.57 15.35 -0.19
CA ARG A 707 26.33 15.26 1.07
C ARG A 707 25.47 15.49 2.30
N ALA A 708 24.54 16.45 2.27
CA ALA A 708 23.65 16.72 3.40
C ALA A 708 22.72 15.53 3.68
N LEU A 709 22.21 14.87 2.64
CA LEU A 709 21.42 13.64 2.77
C LEU A 709 22.26 12.50 3.37
N ASP A 710 23.50 12.31 2.90
CA ASP A 710 24.40 11.27 3.43
C ASP A 710 24.76 11.52 4.91
N ASN A 711 25.04 12.77 5.28
CA ASN A 711 25.33 13.16 6.68
C ASN A 711 24.12 12.90 7.60
N LEU A 712 22.89 13.23 7.16
CA LEU A 712 21.67 12.90 7.90
C LEU A 712 21.48 11.39 8.06
N SER A 713 21.79 10.60 7.03
CA SER A 713 21.74 9.14 7.12
C SER A 713 22.65 8.60 8.21
N ILE A 714 23.88 9.12 8.29
CA ILE A 714 24.85 8.73 9.31
C ILE A 714 24.34 9.12 10.71
N SER A 715 23.82 10.34 10.87
CA SER A 715 23.29 10.80 12.16
C SER A 715 22.11 9.94 12.64
N ILE A 716 21.10 9.70 11.80
CA ILE A 716 19.93 8.87 12.13
C ILE A 716 20.35 7.44 12.51
N LYS A 717 21.31 6.84 11.78
CA LYS A 717 21.87 5.53 12.11
C LYS A 717 22.55 5.53 13.48
N SER A 718 23.28 6.59 13.83
CA SER A 718 23.94 6.70 15.14
C SER A 718 22.93 6.71 16.29
N ILE A 719 21.79 7.39 16.14
CA ILE A 719 20.72 7.45 17.15
C ILE A 719 20.07 6.08 17.34
N ARG A 720 19.93 5.30 16.25
CA ARG A 720 19.35 3.95 16.31
C ARG A 720 20.16 2.98 17.17
N THR A 721 21.46 3.23 17.37
CA THR A 721 22.32 2.38 18.23
C THR A 721 21.95 2.45 19.72
N LEU A 722 21.17 3.45 20.15
CA LEU A 722 20.70 3.59 21.53
C LEU A 722 19.86 2.39 22.01
N GLN A 723 19.20 1.68 21.09
CA GLN A 723 18.44 0.47 21.42
C GLN A 723 19.34 -0.68 21.91
N GLN A 724 20.64 -0.64 21.61
CA GLN A 724 21.60 -1.71 21.92
C GLN A 724 22.44 -1.41 23.18
N GLN A 725 22.27 -0.24 23.82
CA GLN A 725 23.08 0.16 24.98
C GLN A 725 22.49 -0.39 26.29
N SER A 726 23.34 -0.82 27.24
CA SER A 726 22.90 -1.27 28.57
C SER A 726 22.46 -0.09 29.44
N THR A 727 21.37 -0.29 30.18
CA THR A 727 20.80 0.70 31.11
C THR A 727 21.45 0.58 32.49
N GLU A 728 22.64 1.15 32.65
CA GLU A 728 23.37 1.15 33.94
C GLU A 728 22.94 2.31 34.85
N GLU A 729 22.49 3.45 34.31
CA GLU A 729 21.96 4.58 35.08
C GLU A 729 20.68 5.17 34.44
N LEU A 730 19.51 4.86 35.04
CA LEU A 730 18.20 5.16 34.45
C LEU A 730 17.99 6.66 34.16
N ASP A 731 18.37 7.55 35.08
CA ASP A 731 18.14 8.99 34.93
C ASP A 731 19.07 9.66 33.92
N GLN A 732 20.35 9.26 33.89
CA GLN A 732 21.28 9.75 32.86
C GLN A 732 20.88 9.26 31.48
N PHE A 733 20.44 8.00 31.38
CA PHE A 733 20.00 7.43 30.11
C PHE A 733 18.70 8.07 29.60
N ILE A 734 17.75 8.41 30.49
CA ILE A 734 16.56 9.20 30.14
C ILE A 734 16.97 10.57 29.57
N LEU A 735 17.90 11.28 30.20
CA LEU A 735 18.39 12.58 29.71
C LEU A 735 19.09 12.45 28.35
N GLN A 736 19.88 11.39 28.16
CA GLN A 736 20.52 11.09 26.88
C GLN A 736 19.48 10.82 25.78
N CYS A 737 18.47 9.99 26.03
CA CYS A 737 17.38 9.73 25.09
C CYS A 737 16.58 11.01 24.78
N GLN A 738 16.27 11.84 25.77
CA GLN A 738 15.60 13.13 25.57
C GLN A 738 16.45 14.13 24.76
N SER A 739 17.77 14.14 24.94
CA SER A 739 18.67 14.94 24.10
C SER A 739 18.62 14.48 22.65
N LYS A 740 18.57 13.16 22.42
CA LYS A 740 18.51 12.57 21.08
C LYS A 740 17.14 12.74 20.41
N ASP A 741 16.06 12.80 21.18
CA ASP A 741 14.72 13.20 20.71
C ASP A 741 14.69 14.66 20.20
N ARG A 742 15.40 15.57 20.88
CA ARG A 742 15.57 16.95 20.39
C ARG A 742 16.37 17.02 19.08
N GLU A 743 17.42 16.21 18.96
CA GLU A 743 18.21 16.09 17.72
C GLU A 743 17.37 15.54 16.56
N LEU A 744 16.53 14.53 16.80
CA LEU A 744 15.55 14.04 15.81
C LEU A 744 14.54 15.12 15.41
N THR A 745 14.13 15.97 16.34
CA THR A 745 13.25 17.11 16.04
C THR A 745 13.95 18.12 15.12
N GLN A 746 15.24 18.37 15.30
CA GLN A 746 16.04 19.21 14.39
C GLN A 746 16.17 18.57 13.00
N HIS A 747 16.47 17.27 12.94
CA HIS A 747 16.54 16.54 11.67
C HIS A 747 15.23 16.58 10.88
N ARG A 748 14.07 16.65 11.54
CA ARG A 748 12.77 16.84 10.87
C ARG A 748 12.72 18.15 10.08
N HIS A 749 13.23 19.23 10.67
CA HIS A 749 13.28 20.54 10.00
C HIS A 749 14.30 20.54 8.86
N GLU A 750 15.43 19.87 9.03
CA GLU A 750 16.44 19.69 7.98
C GLU A 750 15.90 18.88 6.79
N LEU A 751 15.17 17.78 7.02
CA LEU A 751 14.51 17.00 5.97
C LEU A 751 13.50 17.84 5.19
N GLN A 752 12.70 18.67 5.88
CA GLN A 752 11.76 19.58 5.22
C GLN A 752 12.48 20.64 4.37
N ARG A 753 13.59 21.20 4.87
CA ARG A 753 14.42 22.15 4.14
C ARG A 753 15.06 21.51 2.91
N LEU A 754 15.57 20.29 3.02
CA LEU A 754 16.16 19.55 1.90
C LEU A 754 15.10 19.22 0.84
N ARG A 755 13.90 18.81 1.25
CA ARG A 755 12.75 18.59 0.35
C ARG A 755 12.40 19.85 -0.44
N GLN A 756 12.32 21.00 0.23
CA GLN A 756 12.09 22.27 -0.43
C GLN A 756 13.21 22.60 -1.42
N THR A 757 14.47 22.46 -1.00
CA THR A 757 15.62 22.78 -1.85
C THR A 757 15.68 21.87 -3.08
N ILE A 758 15.38 20.57 -2.95
CA ILE A 758 15.27 19.63 -4.10
C ILE A 758 14.14 20.06 -5.05
N THR A 759 13.02 20.55 -4.52
CA THR A 759 11.92 21.05 -5.34
C THR A 759 12.32 22.31 -6.13
N GLU A 760 13.16 23.17 -5.54
CA GLU A 760 13.67 24.38 -6.18
C GLU A 760 14.64 24.09 -7.34
N ILE A 761 15.49 23.06 -7.25
CA ILE A 761 16.40 22.66 -8.35
C ILE A 761 15.78 21.67 -9.35
N SER A 762 14.62 21.09 -9.03
CA SER A 762 13.88 20.14 -9.89
C SER A 762 13.66 20.62 -11.34
N PRO A 763 13.22 21.86 -11.62
CA PRO A 763 12.97 22.30 -12.99
C PRO A 763 14.24 22.53 -13.82
N GLU A 764 15.43 22.54 -13.20
CA GLU A 764 16.69 22.88 -13.85
C GLU A 764 17.57 21.65 -14.17
N LEU A 765 17.14 20.44 -13.78
CA LEU A 765 17.88 19.18 -13.91
C LEU A 765 17.04 18.09 -14.57
N HIS A 766 17.71 17.06 -15.10
CA HIS A 766 17.03 15.88 -15.58
C HIS A 766 16.28 15.15 -14.45
N SER A 767 15.09 14.64 -14.78
CA SER A 767 14.24 13.83 -13.89
C SER A 767 14.97 12.70 -13.15
N ASP A 768 15.95 12.03 -13.76
CA ASP A 768 16.58 10.85 -13.18
C ASP A 768 17.48 11.20 -11.99
N ASP A 769 18.24 12.30 -12.11
CA ASP A 769 19.10 12.81 -11.02
C ASP A 769 18.26 13.35 -9.86
N ILE A 770 17.14 14.01 -10.15
CA ILE A 770 16.16 14.45 -9.14
C ILE A 770 15.48 13.25 -8.48
N ASN A 771 15.15 12.22 -9.25
CA ASN A 771 14.56 10.98 -8.73
C ASN A 771 15.53 10.26 -7.78
N GLN A 772 16.83 10.25 -8.06
CA GLN A 772 17.84 9.68 -7.15
C GLN A 772 17.87 10.44 -5.80
N LEU A 773 17.89 11.78 -5.82
CA LEU A 773 17.83 12.58 -4.59
C LEU A 773 16.51 12.37 -3.83
N MET A 774 15.38 12.33 -4.55
CA MET A 774 14.06 12.06 -3.99
C MET A 774 13.97 10.66 -3.36
N GLN A 775 14.56 9.64 -3.99
CA GLN A 775 14.60 8.29 -3.44
C GLN A 775 15.43 8.24 -2.15
N LYS A 776 16.61 8.86 -2.13
CA LYS A 776 17.44 9.00 -0.91
C LYS A 776 16.67 9.72 0.21
N LEU A 777 16.02 10.84 -0.10
CA LEU A 777 15.21 11.62 0.85
C LEU A 777 14.05 10.80 1.42
N ASN A 778 13.27 10.12 0.58
CA ASN A 778 12.13 9.31 1.02
C ASN A 778 12.60 8.15 1.91
N LEU A 779 13.72 7.51 1.59
CA LEU A 779 14.31 6.47 2.44
C LEU A 779 14.72 7.04 3.81
N LEU A 780 15.29 8.24 3.84
CA LEU A 780 15.66 8.94 5.07
C LEU A 780 14.45 9.30 5.93
N GLU A 781 13.34 9.76 5.34
CA GLU A 781 12.11 10.04 6.07
C GLU A 781 11.53 8.78 6.74
N ILE A 782 11.60 7.64 6.04
CA ILE A 782 11.20 6.34 6.62
C ILE A 782 12.14 5.96 7.78
N GLN A 783 13.45 6.06 7.58
CA GLN A 783 14.43 5.76 8.63
C GLN A 783 14.27 6.68 9.85
N TRP A 784 13.97 7.96 9.62
CA TRP A 784 13.74 8.96 10.66
C TRP A 784 12.47 8.64 11.46
N THR A 785 11.33 8.38 10.80
CA THR A 785 10.06 8.03 11.47
C THR A 785 10.20 6.75 12.32
N ASP A 786 10.89 5.74 11.81
CA ASP A 786 11.20 4.53 12.57
C ASP A 786 12.06 4.82 13.81
N THR A 787 13.10 5.65 13.65
CA THR A 787 14.02 6.00 14.74
C THR A 787 13.33 6.88 15.79
N GLU A 788 12.49 7.82 15.37
CA GLU A 788 11.63 8.64 16.24
C GLU A 788 10.69 7.77 17.07
N ARG A 789 10.03 6.79 16.45
CA ARG A 789 9.19 5.83 17.18
C ARG A 789 9.98 5.03 18.20
N ILE A 790 11.17 4.53 17.82
CA ILE A 790 12.03 3.76 18.73
C ILE A 790 12.44 4.60 19.95
N VAL A 791 12.94 5.82 19.73
CA VAL A 791 13.38 6.72 20.81
C VAL A 791 12.21 7.12 21.72
N ARG A 792 11.03 7.47 21.17
CA ARG A 792 9.85 7.76 21.99
C ARG A 792 9.40 6.57 22.83
N THR A 793 9.34 5.38 22.22
CA THR A 793 8.97 4.15 22.95
C THR A 793 9.97 3.84 24.06
N LEU A 794 11.27 4.07 23.83
CA LEU A 794 12.30 3.94 24.85
C LEU A 794 12.09 4.95 25.99
N ILE A 795 11.86 6.24 25.67
CA ILE A 795 11.59 7.28 26.68
C ILE A 795 10.34 6.93 27.49
N ASP A 796 9.25 6.52 26.86
CA ASP A 796 7.99 6.16 27.54
C ASP A 796 8.18 4.96 28.48
N ASN A 797 8.91 3.94 28.02
CA ASN A 797 9.22 2.77 28.86
C ASN A 797 10.12 3.12 30.05
N LEU A 798 11.14 3.96 29.84
CA LEU A 798 12.06 4.37 30.88
C LEU A 798 11.39 5.30 31.90
N THR A 799 10.55 6.23 31.44
CA THR A 799 9.75 7.12 32.32
C THR A 799 8.69 6.34 33.09
N LYS A 800 8.04 5.35 32.48
CA LYS A 800 7.14 4.42 33.18
C LYS A 800 7.87 3.66 34.28
N LYS A 801 9.02 3.05 33.97
CA LYS A 801 9.87 2.37 34.97
C LYS A 801 10.26 3.31 36.12
N ARG A 802 10.66 4.55 35.80
CA ARG A 802 10.98 5.58 36.80
C ARG A 802 9.78 5.90 37.69
N SER A 803 8.60 6.05 37.12
CA SER A 803 7.36 6.34 37.87
C SER A 803 6.97 5.19 38.79
N GLU A 804 7.09 3.93 38.36
CA GLU A 804 6.80 2.74 39.15
C GLU A 804 7.75 2.63 40.35
N TYR A 805 9.04 2.93 40.16
CA TYR A 805 10.03 2.97 41.25
C TYR A 805 9.71 4.09 42.26
N HIS A 806 9.39 5.30 41.78
CA HIS A 806 9.07 6.42 42.66
C HIS A 806 7.78 6.20 43.45
N ASP A 807 6.75 5.61 42.81
CA ASP A 807 5.47 5.32 43.47
C ASP A 807 5.62 4.23 44.54
N PHE A 808 6.48 3.23 44.31
CA PHE A 808 6.89 2.25 45.31
C PHE A 808 7.61 2.90 46.49
N GLU A 809 8.62 3.73 46.23
CA GLU A 809 9.39 4.44 47.27
C GLU A 809 8.48 5.33 48.12
N HIS A 810 7.57 6.07 47.50
CA HIS A 810 6.62 6.93 48.19
C HIS A 810 5.64 6.14 49.06
N LYS A 811 5.13 5.00 48.58
CA LYS A 811 4.27 4.08 49.37
C LYS A 811 5.02 3.50 50.57
N CYS A 812 6.27 3.09 50.39
CA CYS A 812 7.10 2.60 51.48
C CYS A 812 7.32 3.68 52.55
N LYS A 813 7.68 4.89 52.14
CA LYS A 813 7.89 6.02 53.05
C LYS A 813 6.64 6.36 53.85
N ARG A 814 5.48 6.52 53.20
CA ARG A 814 4.20 6.80 53.88
C ARG A 814 3.82 5.73 54.89
N LEU A 815 4.13 4.47 54.61
CA LEU A 815 3.78 3.38 55.51
C LEU A 815 4.70 3.34 56.74
N ILE A 816 5.99 3.61 56.57
CA ILE A 816 6.93 3.79 57.68
C ILE A 816 6.48 4.95 58.57
N GLU A 817 6.19 6.11 57.98
CA GLU A 817 5.68 7.29 58.72
C GLU A 817 4.38 6.96 59.48
N TRP A 818 3.50 6.15 58.87
CA TRP A 818 2.29 5.69 59.55
C TRP A 818 2.58 4.79 60.75
N PHE A 819 3.50 3.82 60.63
CA PHE A 819 3.87 2.95 61.75
C PHE A 819 4.49 3.74 62.91
N GLU A 820 5.37 4.70 62.60
CA GLU A 820 5.98 5.59 63.59
C GLU A 820 4.89 6.42 64.32
N HIS A 821 3.99 7.09 63.57
CA HIS A 821 2.88 7.84 64.16
C HIS A 821 1.93 6.97 64.99
N PHE A 822 1.63 5.77 64.50
CA PHE A 822 0.73 4.82 65.16
C PHE A 822 1.25 4.41 66.54
N ILE A 823 2.54 4.07 66.64
CA ILE A 823 3.17 3.71 67.93
C ILE A 823 3.17 4.91 68.89
N ASP A 824 3.60 6.08 68.41
CA ASP A 824 3.88 7.22 69.29
C ASP A 824 2.62 7.89 69.83
N THR A 825 1.55 7.94 69.04
CA THR A 825 0.37 8.77 69.37
C THR A 825 -0.95 8.00 69.32
N GLU A 826 -1.23 7.31 68.22
CA GLU A 826 -2.58 6.79 67.95
C GLU A 826 -2.91 5.54 68.78
N LEU A 827 -1.92 4.68 69.03
CA LEU A 827 -2.07 3.51 69.89
C LEU A 827 -2.47 3.91 71.31
N ASN A 828 -1.81 4.93 71.88
CA ASN A 828 -2.11 5.39 73.24
C ASN A 828 -3.45 6.12 73.29
N HIS A 829 -3.77 6.98 72.32
CA HIS A 829 -5.06 7.68 72.26
C HIS A 829 -6.26 6.74 72.18
N ARG A 830 -6.17 5.62 71.46
CA ARG A 830 -7.27 4.65 71.31
C ARG A 830 -7.59 3.88 72.59
N ILE A 831 -6.70 3.95 73.58
CA ILE A 831 -6.79 3.17 74.81
C ILE A 831 -6.97 4.07 76.04
N ASP A 832 -6.61 5.34 75.94
CA ASP A 832 -6.64 6.29 77.05
C ASP A 832 -8.07 6.54 77.56
N GLY A 833 -8.25 6.55 78.89
CA GLY A 833 -9.55 6.77 79.54
C GLY A 833 -10.53 5.59 79.53
N LEU A 834 -10.15 4.43 78.98
CA LEU A 834 -10.96 3.20 78.99
C LEU A 834 -10.67 2.33 80.22
N THR A 835 -11.62 1.45 80.56
CA THR A 835 -11.38 0.40 81.58
C THR A 835 -10.35 -0.61 81.08
N LEU A 836 -9.70 -1.31 82.00
CA LEU A 836 -8.69 -2.32 81.66
C LEU A 836 -9.28 -3.40 80.74
N GLU A 837 -10.52 -3.86 80.94
CA GLU A 837 -11.16 -4.83 80.03
C GLU A 837 -11.40 -4.27 78.64
N ALA A 838 -11.93 -3.04 78.54
CA ALA A 838 -12.22 -2.40 77.25
C ALA A 838 -10.95 -2.09 76.45
N SER A 839 -9.88 -1.66 77.14
CA SER A 839 -8.57 -1.45 76.50
C SER A 839 -7.97 -2.74 75.93
N LEU A 840 -8.19 -3.86 76.62
CA LEU A 840 -7.67 -5.17 76.25
C LEU A 840 -8.46 -5.76 75.07
N ASP A 841 -9.78 -5.52 75.04
CA ASP A 841 -10.64 -5.90 73.91
C ASP A 841 -10.25 -5.14 72.63
N ILE A 842 -10.11 -3.80 72.70
CA ILE A 842 -9.67 -2.98 71.55
C ILE A 842 -8.26 -3.39 71.05
N LEU A 843 -7.33 -3.66 71.96
CA LEU A 843 -6.00 -4.15 71.61
C LEU A 843 -6.02 -5.51 70.91
N LYS A 844 -6.85 -6.45 71.38
CA LYS A 844 -6.92 -7.82 70.83
C LYS A 844 -7.74 -7.93 69.57
N THR A 845 -8.71 -7.04 69.36
CA THR A 845 -9.63 -7.06 68.22
C THR A 845 -9.29 -5.98 67.22
N GLU A 846 -9.64 -4.72 67.48
CA GLU A 846 -9.55 -3.61 66.53
C GLU A 846 -8.11 -3.31 66.10
N ILE A 847 -7.19 -3.12 67.06
CA ILE A 847 -5.78 -2.80 66.77
C ILE A 847 -5.08 -3.98 66.08
N ARG A 848 -5.37 -5.21 66.50
CA ARG A 848 -4.78 -6.42 65.91
C ARG A 848 -5.30 -6.66 64.49
N ASN A 849 -6.58 -6.37 64.22
CA ASN A 849 -7.14 -6.39 62.87
C ASN A 849 -6.53 -5.30 61.97
N LEU A 850 -6.38 -4.08 62.49
CA LEU A 850 -5.74 -2.97 61.78
C LEU A 850 -4.29 -3.30 61.38
N LEU A 851 -3.52 -3.91 62.30
CA LEU A 851 -2.17 -4.39 62.00
C LEU A 851 -2.18 -5.56 61.01
N GLY A 852 -3.16 -6.46 61.09
CA GLY A 852 -3.36 -7.53 60.10
C GLY A 852 -3.60 -6.99 58.69
N ASP A 853 -4.38 -5.92 58.54
CA ASP A 853 -4.59 -5.25 57.25
C ASP A 853 -3.32 -4.56 56.74
N LYS A 854 -2.55 -3.92 57.64
CA LYS A 854 -1.26 -3.31 57.27
C LYS A 854 -0.20 -4.35 56.92
N ARG A 855 -0.18 -5.51 57.57
CA ARG A 855 0.67 -6.66 57.22
C ARG A 855 0.39 -7.14 55.80
N ARG A 856 -0.88 -7.27 55.42
CA ARG A 856 -1.27 -7.60 54.04
C ARG A 856 -0.73 -6.57 53.05
N TYR A 857 -0.89 -5.29 53.36
CA TYR A 857 -0.38 -4.20 52.50
C TYR A 857 1.16 -4.18 52.38
N VAL A 858 1.88 -4.48 53.46
CA VAL A 858 3.35 -4.68 53.43
C VAL A 858 3.72 -5.86 52.54
N ASN A 859 3.04 -6.99 52.65
CA ASN A 859 3.30 -8.16 51.82
C ASN A 859 3.06 -7.86 50.33
N ASP A 860 2.02 -7.11 49.98
CA ASP A 860 1.75 -6.67 48.62
C ASP A 860 2.89 -5.77 48.08
N LEU A 861 3.42 -4.87 48.91
CA LEU A 861 4.59 -4.05 48.56
C LEU A 861 5.87 -4.88 48.41
N ILE A 862 6.10 -5.90 49.25
CA ILE A 862 7.24 -6.83 49.12
C ILE A 862 7.15 -7.61 47.79
N ILE A 863 5.95 -8.03 47.40
CA ILE A 863 5.72 -8.69 46.10
C ILE A 863 6.00 -7.71 44.95
N ALA A 864 5.53 -6.47 45.06
CA ALA A 864 5.83 -5.41 44.08
C ALA A 864 7.34 -5.13 43.99
N ALA A 865 8.05 -5.12 45.13
CA ALA A 865 9.51 -4.97 45.20
C ALA A 865 10.23 -6.12 44.47
N ARG A 866 9.78 -7.37 44.63
CA ARG A 866 10.34 -8.53 43.91
C ARG A 866 10.11 -8.43 42.41
N VAL A 867 8.96 -7.94 41.98
CA VAL A 867 8.68 -7.70 40.55
C VAL A 867 9.63 -6.63 40.02
N LEU A 868 9.79 -5.51 40.73
CA LEU A 868 10.75 -4.45 40.36
C LEU A 868 12.20 -4.97 40.30
N GLN A 869 12.61 -5.87 41.22
CA GLN A 869 13.94 -6.49 41.19
C GLN A 869 14.23 -7.29 39.92
N THR A 870 13.21 -7.87 39.28
CA THR A 870 13.42 -8.60 38.00
C THR A 870 13.71 -7.66 36.82
N HIS A 871 13.49 -6.36 36.98
CA HIS A 871 13.61 -5.35 35.93
C HIS A 871 14.76 -4.35 36.16
N ILE A 872 15.44 -4.43 37.31
CA ILE A 872 16.54 -3.55 37.71
C ILE A 872 17.87 -4.24 37.43
N THR A 873 18.69 -3.60 36.58
CA THR A 873 20.06 -4.01 36.28
C THR A 873 21.11 -3.30 37.12
N ASP A 874 20.77 -2.13 37.70
CA ASP A 874 21.65 -1.35 38.57
C ASP A 874 21.75 -1.98 39.96
N GLN A 875 22.96 -2.37 40.34
CA GLN A 875 23.29 -2.99 41.63
C GLN A 875 23.00 -2.07 42.82
N LEU A 876 23.17 -0.76 42.66
CA LEU A 876 22.96 0.24 43.71
C LEU A 876 21.46 0.43 43.96
N GLN A 877 20.65 0.56 42.90
CA GLN A 877 19.19 0.60 43.01
C GLN A 877 18.61 -0.69 43.56
N LEU A 878 19.18 -1.84 43.20
CA LEU A 878 18.78 -3.14 43.76
C LEU A 878 19.08 -3.23 45.26
N GLN A 879 20.24 -2.74 45.71
CA GLN A 879 20.58 -2.65 47.12
C GLN A 879 19.66 -1.70 47.88
N THR A 880 19.37 -0.53 47.31
CA THR A 880 18.49 0.48 47.92
C THR A 880 17.08 -0.07 48.08
N LEU A 881 16.56 -0.75 47.06
CA LEU A 881 15.23 -1.35 47.08
C LEU A 881 15.16 -2.52 48.08
N LYS A 882 16.22 -3.34 48.21
CA LYS A 882 16.33 -4.33 49.28
C LYS A 882 16.32 -3.69 50.67
N GLN A 883 17.16 -2.67 50.90
CA GLN A 883 17.20 -1.95 52.18
C GLN A 883 15.84 -1.33 52.55
N GLN A 884 15.12 -0.75 51.59
CA GLN A 884 13.79 -0.19 51.85
C GLN A 884 12.77 -1.27 52.22
N THR A 885 12.83 -2.42 51.54
CA THR A 885 11.94 -3.56 51.82
C THR A 885 12.23 -4.16 53.20
N ASP A 886 13.51 -4.38 53.51
CA ASP A 886 13.97 -4.90 54.80
C ASP A 886 13.59 -3.95 55.94
N ARG A 887 13.75 -2.64 55.73
CA ARG A 887 13.34 -1.61 56.71
C ARG A 887 11.83 -1.60 56.91
N LEU A 888 11.03 -1.76 55.87
CA LEU A 888 9.56 -1.83 55.97
C LEU A 888 9.13 -3.02 56.83
N GLU A 889 9.70 -4.18 56.57
CA GLU A 889 9.39 -5.43 57.28
C GLU A 889 9.87 -5.38 58.73
N GLN A 890 11.05 -4.80 58.98
CA GLN A 890 11.55 -4.58 60.33
C GLN A 890 10.64 -3.65 61.13
N THR A 891 10.19 -2.54 60.54
CA THR A 891 9.34 -1.54 61.22
C THR A 891 7.97 -2.12 61.57
N LEU A 892 7.37 -2.91 60.67
CA LEU A 892 6.13 -3.64 60.94
C LEU A 892 6.29 -4.63 62.10
N ASN A 893 7.33 -5.47 62.07
CA ASN A 893 7.58 -6.46 63.10
C ASN A 893 7.78 -5.79 64.48
N THR A 894 8.52 -4.68 64.54
CA THR A 894 8.68 -3.91 65.79
C THR A 894 7.36 -3.32 66.30
N THR A 895 6.46 -2.91 65.38
CA THR A 895 5.14 -2.39 65.73
C THR A 895 4.24 -3.48 66.31
N GLU A 896 4.19 -4.65 65.67
CA GLU A 896 3.45 -5.82 66.15
C GLU A 896 3.97 -6.27 67.52
N GLU A 897 5.29 -6.30 67.72
CA GLU A 897 5.90 -6.64 69.00
C GLU A 897 5.55 -5.61 70.10
N HIS A 898 5.49 -4.32 69.76
CA HIS A 898 5.13 -3.27 70.71
C HIS A 898 3.68 -3.43 71.19
N VAL A 899 2.74 -3.70 70.27
CA VAL A 899 1.33 -3.98 70.60
C VAL A 899 1.20 -5.25 71.43
N GLU A 900 1.92 -6.32 71.10
CA GLU A 900 1.86 -7.58 71.85
C GLU A 900 2.42 -7.43 73.27
N LYS A 901 3.51 -6.66 73.44
CA LYS A 901 4.03 -6.26 74.75
C LYS A 901 3.00 -5.44 75.53
N ARG A 902 2.24 -4.57 74.87
CA ARG A 902 1.19 -3.78 75.50
C ARG A 902 0.03 -4.66 75.96
N ILE A 903 -0.42 -5.61 75.13
CA ILE A 903 -1.45 -6.60 75.50
C ILE A 903 -1.04 -7.37 76.75
N LYS A 904 0.16 -7.96 76.77
CA LYS A 904 0.65 -8.73 77.91
C LYS A 904 0.74 -7.90 79.20
N ARG A 905 1.17 -6.63 79.08
CA ARG A 905 1.18 -5.70 80.22
C ARG A 905 -0.22 -5.41 80.72
N THR A 906 -1.17 -5.13 79.83
CA THR A 906 -2.57 -4.86 80.22
C THR A 906 -3.20 -6.11 80.85
N GLU A 907 -2.97 -7.31 80.30
CA GLU A 907 -3.42 -8.59 80.90
C GLU A 907 -2.87 -8.80 82.30
N MET A 908 -1.57 -8.57 82.50
CA MET A 908 -0.93 -8.70 83.80
C MET A 908 -1.51 -7.70 84.81
N VAL A 909 -1.73 -6.45 84.41
CA VAL A 909 -2.35 -5.42 85.27
C VAL A 909 -3.80 -5.76 85.60
N LEU A 910 -4.55 -6.35 84.65
CA LEU A 910 -5.93 -6.78 84.85
C LEU A 910 -6.02 -7.96 85.82
N ILE A 911 -5.10 -8.93 85.74
CA ILE A 911 -4.99 -10.03 86.71
C ILE A 911 -4.69 -9.47 88.11
N ILE A 912 -3.71 -8.56 88.23
CA ILE A 912 -3.39 -7.91 89.52
C ILE A 912 -4.59 -7.13 90.06
N TYR A 913 -5.32 -6.42 89.19
CA TYR A 913 -6.53 -5.69 89.56
C TYR A 913 -7.61 -6.64 90.08
N HIS A 914 -7.87 -7.77 89.40
CA HIS A 914 -8.87 -8.75 89.81
C HIS A 914 -8.48 -9.50 91.09
N ASP A 915 -7.20 -9.82 91.28
CA ASP A 915 -6.68 -10.40 92.52
C ASP A 915 -6.82 -9.41 93.70
N PHE A 916 -6.60 -8.11 93.44
CA PHE A 916 -6.82 -7.06 94.42
C PHE A 916 -8.31 -6.86 94.74
N GLU A 917 -9.18 -6.94 93.72
CA GLU A 917 -10.64 -6.85 93.88
C GLU A 917 -11.20 -8.04 94.68
N GLN A 918 -10.75 -9.27 94.39
CA GLN A 918 -11.06 -10.44 95.22
C GLN A 918 -10.51 -10.32 96.64
N GLY A 919 -9.32 -9.73 96.81
CA GLY A 919 -8.76 -9.42 98.12
C GLY A 919 -9.64 -8.44 98.90
N LEU A 920 -10.15 -7.40 98.24
CA LEU A 920 -11.08 -6.43 98.80
C LEU A 920 -12.46 -7.02 99.08
N GLU A 921 -12.98 -7.91 98.23
CA GLU A 921 -14.23 -8.64 98.49
C GLU A 921 -14.10 -9.58 99.69
N LYS A 922 -12.97 -10.27 99.83
CA LYS A 922 -12.67 -11.07 101.03
C LYS A 922 -12.55 -10.20 102.28
N LEU A 923 -11.95 -9.01 102.17
CA LEU A 923 -11.90 -8.02 103.25
C LEU A 923 -13.28 -7.43 103.58
N ARG A 924 -14.13 -7.16 102.59
CA ARG A 924 -15.53 -6.73 102.80
C ARG A 924 -16.37 -7.83 103.42
N SER A 925 -16.26 -9.06 102.93
CA SER A 925 -16.92 -10.23 103.53
C SER A 925 -16.46 -10.47 104.97
N TRP A 926 -15.18 -10.25 105.26
CA TRP A 926 -14.63 -10.30 106.62
C TRP A 926 -15.13 -9.15 107.51
N MET A 927 -15.20 -7.93 106.98
CA MET A 927 -15.81 -6.80 107.71
C MET A 927 -17.31 -6.99 107.94
N ASP A 928 -18.07 -7.52 106.98
CA ASP A 928 -19.49 -7.86 107.14
C ASP A 928 -19.71 -8.97 108.19
N THR A 929 -18.75 -9.90 108.35
CA THR A 929 -18.80 -10.90 109.43
C THR A 929 -18.44 -10.32 110.80
N ILE A 930 -17.72 -9.20 110.85
CA ILE A 930 -17.45 -8.46 112.10
C ILE A 930 -18.63 -7.55 112.47
N GLU A 931 -19.33 -6.95 111.51
CA GLU A 931 -20.52 -6.10 111.76
C GLU A 931 -21.79 -6.90 112.10
N THR A 932 -21.79 -8.23 111.89
CA THR A 932 -22.88 -9.15 112.27
C THR A 932 -22.65 -9.89 113.59
N HIS A 933 -21.62 -9.48 114.36
CA HIS A 933 -21.44 -9.75 115.80
C HIS A 933 -21.57 -8.45 116.58
#